data_AF-A0A7J4S0R4-F1
#
_entry.id   AF-A0A7J4S0R4-F1
#
_cell.length_a   1.000
_cell.length_b   1.000
_cell.length_c   1.000
_cell.angle_alpha   90.00
_cell.angle_beta   90.00
_cell.angle_gamma   90.00
#
_symmetry.space_group_name_H-M   'P 1'
#
loop_
_entity.id
_entity.type
_entity.pdbx_description
1 polymer ?
#
loop_
_entity_poly.entity_id
_entity_poly.type
_entity_poly.pdbx_seq_one_letter_code
_entity_poly.pdbx_strand_id
1 'polypeptide(L)'
;MKNGQTAIEFLLLGGTVIAFVLAVNFLLQSAIYAPTENQTVYTEAGIRESIENLTSPPPAYGVTGVDMGSGNAYPSVSLGAPNGGSYINGATLDFNYTPFDDYAALKNASLFTNETGTWESRALNASAITDGATNYFTYTLSGPGDFRWNVYLCDTAGQCAFAATNNTYSSYTSSGCLNNFTECNASITAGVYCLNQSIVAPGDCMVFTEDDIELDCKGYTITGPGFTKPRTGISLPSAASNITIRNCNITQFTTGMSLNVTNDSVFDNNNVSYNLYGINSSGGYEGKEANFTNNRLANNTWHGMNVNGNYTLISGNNASYSSNVGIYYSGKNSTLNNNFLAGNGLQGIYLDDVNFTSITGNTVFNTTYAGIYLEGLTGITTCYNNTISGNNVSYGGSNGIVLSETRFNFVTNNTVYYNNYSGIQLTKSYNNSILSNNVTANGRSDFSGYGLRLEFDANNNNVSNNFMCENVYYGDVNTQALQMASSGNNTCGIERCTQGGAYNICVPSAATTGSCSNNCPCTLVTSCKTLAFAGVYCLGLSFSSTVSCLAINVSDVWLYGNSYAVTGKGEGGGTGLAAGNTSNVTVTQCNFTKFDTGMSLEVTNSSNFSYNNISFNTDGIISQGGSVGKEANFTGNKVYNNTNNGINITGKYCTLNYNNVSYNTNYGTYMITEYSSIDNNRFDYNLGGIQLQESNFTNVTNNVAAANSVTGIGLTSFGWSVMDTKNNTVSNNNASNNSNGITLTNGQNHTVSNNYLCYNTNQGLSLSNTNLSRVNDNNASYNGNPVQAFGTGINLQWDAEANNVANNSACGNFGAKDDFNVNVFQLAASTNNTCRAAGCTQWGAYNICIPNVSGAGNDCNNNC
;
A
#
# COMPACT_ATOMS: atom_id res chain seq x y z
N MET A 1 -0.15 8.84 -56.90
CA MET A 1 0.00 8.50 -58.33
C MET A 1 1.40 8.92 -58.80
N LYS A 2 2.20 7.92 -59.22
CA LYS A 2 3.41 7.90 -60.07
C LYS A 2 4.60 8.89 -59.89
N ASN A 3 5.73 8.26 -59.56
CA ASN A 3 7.08 8.32 -60.16
C ASN A 3 8.04 9.50 -59.87
N GLY A 4 9.24 9.14 -59.39
CA GLY A 4 10.47 9.87 -59.67
C GLY A 4 11.60 9.66 -58.66
N GLN A 5 12.25 8.50 -58.66
CA GLN A 5 13.54 8.30 -58.00
C GLN A 5 14.65 9.07 -58.74
N THR A 6 15.53 9.73 -57.98
CA THR A 6 16.96 9.85 -58.34
C THR A 6 17.79 9.53 -57.10
N ALA A 7 18.58 8.48 -57.22
CA ALA A 7 19.63 8.09 -56.29
C ALA A 7 20.81 9.07 -56.38
N ILE A 8 21.43 9.39 -55.24
CA ILE A 8 22.85 9.80 -55.18
C ILE A 8 23.49 9.08 -53.99
N GLU A 9 24.54 8.33 -54.32
CA GLU A 9 25.41 7.53 -53.46
C GLU A 9 26.26 8.39 -52.51
N PHE A 10 26.62 7.77 -51.37
CA PHE A 10 27.62 8.24 -50.42
C PHE A 10 29.03 8.24 -51.06
N LEU A 11 29.82 9.30 -50.82
CA LEU A 11 31.27 9.15 -50.67
C LEU A 11 31.85 10.21 -49.71
N LEU A 12 32.50 9.71 -48.65
CA LEU A 12 33.29 10.48 -47.68
C LEU A 12 34.45 11.22 -48.32
N LEU A 13 34.69 12.47 -47.91
CA LEU A 13 36.04 13.06 -47.80
C LEU A 13 36.07 14.14 -46.68
N GLY A 14 36.77 13.80 -45.58
CA GLY A 14 37.68 14.65 -44.79
C GLY A 14 37.26 16.03 -44.26
N GLY A 15 37.17 16.14 -42.93
CA GLY A 15 38.00 17.06 -42.15
C GLY A 15 37.64 18.57 -42.10
N THR A 16 37.35 19.02 -40.87
CA THR A 16 37.51 20.39 -40.33
C THR A 16 36.66 21.52 -40.92
N VAL A 17 35.58 21.91 -40.21
CA VAL A 17 35.32 23.31 -39.80
C VAL A 17 34.54 23.32 -38.47
N ILE A 18 35.27 23.41 -37.36
CA ILE A 18 34.80 24.06 -36.13
C ILE A 18 34.90 25.57 -36.39
N ALA A 19 33.93 26.33 -35.88
CA ALA A 19 33.77 27.79 -35.97
C ALA A 19 32.87 28.32 -37.09
N PHE A 20 31.58 27.96 -37.09
CA PHE A 20 30.54 28.85 -37.66
C PHE A 20 29.14 28.75 -37.02
N VAL A 21 28.95 28.00 -35.92
CA VAL A 21 27.61 27.84 -35.27
C VAL A 21 27.41 28.73 -34.03
N LEU A 22 28.42 29.49 -33.59
CA LEU A 22 28.32 30.35 -32.40
C LEU A 22 27.80 31.78 -32.63
N ALA A 23 27.41 32.16 -33.85
CA ALA A 23 26.99 33.54 -34.16
C ALA A 23 25.52 33.73 -34.57
N VAL A 24 24.73 32.65 -34.71
CA VAL A 24 23.31 32.76 -35.13
C VAL A 24 22.31 32.59 -33.96
N ASN A 25 22.78 32.18 -32.78
CA ASN A 25 21.92 31.94 -31.62
C ASN A 25 21.64 33.17 -30.74
N PHE A 26 22.10 34.37 -31.12
CA PHE A 26 21.95 35.59 -30.32
C PHE A 26 21.01 36.65 -30.92
N LEU A 27 20.26 36.33 -31.99
CA LEU A 27 19.38 37.29 -32.68
C LEU A 27 17.95 36.80 -32.99
N LEU A 28 17.48 35.71 -32.38
CA LEU A 28 16.10 35.23 -32.53
C LEU A 28 15.30 35.13 -31.22
N GLN A 29 15.76 35.75 -30.13
CA GLN A 29 14.96 36.00 -28.92
C GLN A 29 14.39 37.43 -28.90
N SER A 30 13.57 37.81 -29.88
CA SER A 30 12.71 39.00 -29.77
C SER A 30 11.76 39.13 -30.97
N ALA A 31 10.89 38.13 -31.20
CA ALA A 31 9.62 38.30 -31.91
C ALA A 31 8.93 36.95 -31.95
N ILE A 32 7.80 36.82 -31.26
CA ILE A 32 6.55 36.17 -31.69
C ILE A 32 5.68 36.17 -30.42
N TYR A 33 4.96 37.27 -30.24
CA TYR A 33 3.79 37.37 -29.37
C TYR A 33 2.75 38.17 -30.15
N ALA A 34 1.86 37.44 -30.85
CA ALA A 34 0.55 37.90 -31.30
C ALA A 34 -0.26 36.65 -31.74
N PRO A 35 -1.49 36.45 -31.23
CA PRO A 35 -2.30 35.28 -31.55
C PRO A 35 -3.04 35.50 -32.88
N THR A 36 -3.19 34.44 -33.67
CA THR A 36 -4.18 34.38 -34.75
C THR A 36 -5.30 33.41 -34.35
N GLU A 37 -6.52 33.88 -34.54
CA GLU A 37 -7.79 33.29 -34.14
C GLU A 37 -8.10 31.95 -34.83
N ASN A 38 -8.99 31.17 -34.20
CA ASN A 38 -9.59 29.88 -34.62
C ASN A 38 -8.91 28.58 -34.19
N GLN A 39 -8.56 28.49 -32.90
CA GLN A 39 -8.70 27.22 -32.19
C GLN A 39 -9.68 27.42 -31.04
N THR A 40 -10.72 26.59 -30.98
CA THR A 40 -11.58 26.43 -29.82
C THR A 40 -10.72 26.07 -28.62
N VAL A 41 -10.39 27.08 -27.84
CA VAL A 41 -9.71 26.99 -26.55
C VAL A 41 -10.69 26.32 -25.60
N TYR A 42 -10.42 25.06 -25.22
CA TYR A 42 -10.88 24.57 -23.93
C TYR A 42 -10.14 25.40 -22.89
N THR A 43 -10.83 26.37 -22.30
CA THR A 43 -10.27 27.20 -21.25
C THR A 43 -9.91 26.32 -20.06
N GLU A 44 -8.91 26.74 -19.28
CA GLU A 44 -8.54 26.13 -17.99
C GLU A 44 -9.75 26.02 -17.04
N ALA A 45 -10.80 26.82 -17.29
CA ALA A 45 -12.11 26.72 -16.67
C ALA A 45 -12.91 25.48 -17.10
N GLY A 46 -12.86 25.01 -18.35
CA GLY A 46 -13.53 23.78 -18.80
C GLY A 46 -12.82 22.49 -18.38
N ILE A 47 -11.51 22.55 -18.12
CA ILE A 47 -10.77 21.45 -17.46
C ILE A 47 -11.02 21.47 -15.95
N ARG A 48 -11.15 22.65 -15.33
CA ARG A 48 -11.66 22.76 -13.95
C ARG A 48 -13.12 22.30 -13.83
N GLU A 49 -13.98 22.57 -14.82
CA GLU A 49 -15.38 22.14 -14.76
C GLU A 49 -15.54 20.63 -14.99
N SER A 50 -14.60 19.96 -15.68
CA SER A 50 -14.58 18.49 -15.79
C SER A 50 -13.91 17.80 -14.60
N ILE A 51 -12.89 18.40 -13.98
CA ILE A 51 -12.24 17.88 -12.76
C ILE A 51 -13.07 18.19 -11.50
N GLU A 52 -13.72 19.35 -11.40
CA GLU A 52 -14.66 19.67 -10.31
C GLU A 52 -15.95 18.86 -10.44
N ASN A 53 -16.37 18.45 -11.65
CA ASN A 53 -17.48 17.49 -11.84
C ASN A 53 -17.09 16.03 -11.61
N LEU A 54 -15.80 15.69 -11.43
CA LEU A 54 -15.33 14.34 -11.07
C LEU A 54 -15.30 14.11 -9.55
N THR A 55 -15.28 15.17 -8.73
CA THR A 55 -15.20 15.08 -7.27
C THR A 55 -16.36 15.75 -6.52
N SER A 56 -17.23 16.52 -7.18
CA SER A 56 -18.34 17.20 -6.51
C SER A 56 -19.59 16.30 -6.35
N PRO A 57 -20.26 16.32 -5.18
CA PRO A 57 -21.62 15.78 -5.05
C PRO A 57 -22.61 16.55 -5.95
N PRO A 58 -23.82 16.02 -6.21
CA PRO A 58 -24.82 16.67 -7.08
C PRO A 58 -25.06 18.14 -6.70
N PRO A 59 -25.40 19.05 -7.64
CA PRO A 59 -25.65 20.46 -7.33
C PRO A 59 -26.74 20.56 -6.26
N ALA A 60 -26.39 21.20 -5.14
CA ALA A 60 -27.23 21.28 -3.96
C ALA A 60 -28.61 21.86 -4.30
N TYR A 61 -29.67 21.11 -4.00
CA TYR A 61 -31.01 21.65 -3.91
C TYR A 61 -31.06 22.61 -2.72
N GLY A 62 -30.77 23.88 -3.00
CA GLY A 62 -31.06 25.07 -2.21
C GLY A 62 -30.86 24.97 -0.69
N VAL A 63 -29.73 25.46 -0.20
CA VAL A 63 -29.67 26.02 1.17
C VAL A 63 -29.02 27.40 1.12
N THR A 64 -29.88 28.42 1.10
CA THR A 64 -29.53 29.79 1.50
C THR A 64 -29.24 29.80 3.01
N GLY A 65 -28.12 30.40 3.38
CA GLY A 65 -27.57 30.29 4.73
C GLY A 65 -28.47 30.78 5.87
N VAL A 66 -28.29 30.14 7.02
CA VAL A 66 -28.48 30.72 8.35
C VAL A 66 -27.45 30.08 9.27
N ASP A 67 -26.64 30.92 9.91
CA ASP A 67 -25.81 30.61 11.07
C ASP A 67 -26.71 30.47 12.31
N MET A 68 -26.64 29.36 13.05
CA MET A 68 -27.06 29.27 14.45
C MET A 68 -26.19 28.29 15.23
N GLY A 69 -25.67 28.77 16.35
CA GLY A 69 -24.78 28.05 17.25
C GLY A 69 -25.42 26.85 17.95
N SER A 70 -24.53 26.02 18.50
CA SER A 70 -24.76 24.80 19.30
C SER A 70 -25.57 23.69 18.63
N GLY A 71 -24.85 22.74 18.03
CA GLY A 71 -25.06 21.32 18.33
C GLY A 71 -26.04 20.52 17.47
N ASN A 72 -26.24 20.86 16.19
CA ASN A 72 -26.91 19.93 15.28
C ASN A 72 -26.15 19.91 13.95
N ALA A 73 -25.32 18.88 13.73
CA ALA A 73 -24.55 18.75 12.51
C ALA A 73 -25.44 18.20 11.39
N TYR A 74 -25.13 18.55 10.14
CA TYR A 74 -25.82 17.95 9.00
C TYR A 74 -25.62 16.42 9.03
N PRO A 75 -26.66 15.64 8.67
CA PRO A 75 -26.53 14.20 8.59
C PRO A 75 -25.48 13.84 7.52
N SER A 76 -24.69 12.81 7.76
CA SER A 76 -23.63 12.33 6.87
C SER A 76 -23.94 10.94 6.33
N VAL A 77 -23.37 10.60 5.17
CA VAL A 77 -23.53 9.29 4.55
C VAL A 77 -22.17 8.75 4.12
N SER A 78 -21.93 7.48 4.39
CA SER A 78 -20.91 6.66 3.74
C SER A 78 -21.56 5.76 2.69
N LEU A 79 -21.08 5.83 1.44
CA LEU A 79 -21.55 4.95 0.36
C LEU A 79 -20.79 3.62 0.40
N GLY A 80 -21.50 2.50 0.34
CA GLY A 80 -20.92 1.16 0.21
C GLY A 80 -21.05 0.61 -1.20
N ALA A 81 -21.60 -0.59 -1.37
CA ALA A 81 -21.73 -1.21 -2.69
C ALA A 81 -22.94 -0.65 -3.46
N PRO A 82 -22.85 -0.47 -4.79
CA PRO A 82 -21.69 -0.77 -5.64
C PRO A 82 -20.57 0.28 -5.53
N ASN A 83 -19.30 -0.17 -5.49
CA ASN A 83 -18.11 0.70 -5.36
C ASN A 83 -17.03 0.41 -6.41
N GLY A 84 -16.18 1.38 -6.72
CA GLY A 84 -14.94 1.18 -7.47
C GLY A 84 -15.08 0.57 -8.87
N GLY A 85 -16.12 0.93 -9.63
CA GLY A 85 -16.34 0.32 -10.95
C GLY A 85 -16.81 -1.13 -10.88
N SER A 86 -17.50 -1.53 -9.81
CA SER A 86 -18.13 -2.85 -9.69
C SER A 86 -19.00 -3.17 -10.91
N TYR A 87 -18.72 -4.30 -11.57
CA TYR A 87 -19.44 -4.83 -12.72
C TYR A 87 -20.55 -5.76 -12.26
N ILE A 88 -21.81 -5.40 -12.49
CA ILE A 88 -22.92 -6.12 -11.87
C ILE A 88 -23.88 -6.65 -12.94
N ASN A 89 -24.10 -7.96 -12.88
CA ASN A 89 -24.99 -8.69 -13.76
C ASN A 89 -26.42 -8.64 -13.19
N GLY A 90 -27.23 -7.68 -13.65
CA GLY A 90 -28.65 -7.60 -13.29
C GLY A 90 -29.29 -6.24 -13.61
N ALA A 91 -30.58 -6.25 -13.95
CA ALA A 91 -31.35 -5.00 -14.11
C ALA A 91 -31.69 -4.35 -12.76
N THR A 92 -31.70 -5.13 -11.66
CA THR A 92 -32.06 -4.67 -10.31
C THR A 92 -30.86 -4.77 -9.39
N LEU A 93 -30.54 -3.67 -8.72
CA LEU A 93 -29.34 -3.50 -7.91
C LEU A 93 -29.65 -3.04 -6.49
N ASP A 94 -28.90 -3.57 -5.54
CA ASP A 94 -28.90 -3.11 -4.15
C ASP A 94 -27.78 -2.08 -3.92
N PHE A 95 -28.18 -0.83 -3.75
CA PHE A 95 -27.31 0.29 -3.38
C PHE A 95 -27.30 0.41 -1.86
N ASN A 96 -26.17 0.14 -1.24
CA ASN A 96 -26.05 0.13 0.20
C ASN A 96 -25.29 1.35 0.72
N TYR A 97 -25.83 1.97 1.75
CA TYR A 97 -25.31 3.20 2.32
C TYR A 97 -25.44 3.16 3.83
N THR A 98 -24.51 3.80 4.52
CA THR A 98 -24.55 3.91 5.99
C THR A 98 -24.72 5.38 6.34
N PRO A 99 -25.94 5.79 6.75
CA PRO A 99 -26.20 7.15 7.22
C PRO A 99 -25.72 7.33 8.66
N PHE A 100 -25.37 8.55 9.04
CA PHE A 100 -24.92 8.95 10.37
C PHE A 100 -25.46 10.33 10.70
N ASP A 101 -26.21 10.47 11.79
CA ASP A 101 -26.68 11.76 12.30
C ASP A 101 -26.47 11.83 13.81
N ASP A 102 -25.96 12.96 14.30
CA ASP A 102 -25.58 13.11 15.71
C ASP A 102 -26.72 13.59 16.61
N TYR A 103 -27.87 13.96 16.04
CA TYR A 103 -28.87 14.71 16.80
C TYR A 103 -30.34 14.39 16.49
N ALA A 104 -30.69 13.86 15.31
CA ALA A 104 -32.08 13.64 14.93
C ALA A 104 -32.35 12.27 14.29
N ALA A 105 -33.56 11.74 14.51
CA ALA A 105 -34.00 10.55 13.79
C ALA A 105 -34.04 10.87 12.29
N LEU A 106 -33.44 10.00 11.47
CA LEU A 106 -33.38 10.17 10.03
C LEU A 106 -34.78 10.09 9.42
N LYS A 107 -35.16 11.10 8.65
CA LYS A 107 -36.50 11.24 8.09
C LYS A 107 -36.66 10.47 6.80
N ASN A 108 -35.79 10.74 5.83
CA ASN A 108 -35.80 10.08 4.53
C ASN A 108 -34.41 10.11 3.88
N ALA A 109 -34.21 9.19 2.96
CA ALA A 109 -33.03 9.06 2.15
C ALA A 109 -33.47 8.82 0.72
N SER A 110 -32.78 9.46 -0.21
CA SER A 110 -33.06 9.35 -1.63
C SER A 110 -31.80 8.88 -2.35
N LEU A 111 -31.91 7.81 -3.12
CA LEU A 111 -30.90 7.42 -4.09
C LEU A 111 -30.91 8.41 -5.25
N PHE A 112 -29.78 9.02 -5.53
CA PHE A 112 -29.57 9.83 -6.72
C PHE A 112 -28.63 9.10 -7.67
N THR A 113 -28.95 9.10 -8.96
CA THR A 113 -28.07 8.58 -10.02
C THR A 113 -28.05 9.56 -11.20
N ASN A 114 -27.01 9.46 -12.05
CA ASN A 114 -26.89 10.26 -13.27
C ASN A 114 -27.28 9.49 -14.56
N GLU A 115 -28.10 8.45 -14.46
CA GLU A 115 -28.45 7.55 -15.58
C GLU A 115 -29.05 8.25 -16.82
N THR A 116 -29.75 9.38 -16.65
CA THR A 116 -30.36 10.15 -17.74
C THR A 116 -29.44 11.24 -18.31
N GLY A 117 -28.18 11.28 -17.87
CA GLY A 117 -27.22 12.35 -18.20
C GLY A 117 -27.25 13.53 -17.21
N THR A 118 -28.23 13.57 -16.31
CA THR A 118 -28.33 14.53 -15.20
C THR A 118 -28.62 13.82 -13.88
N TRP A 119 -28.19 14.40 -12.75
CA TRP A 119 -28.47 13.86 -11.42
C TRP A 119 -29.96 13.94 -11.09
N GLU A 120 -30.60 12.80 -10.87
CA GLU A 120 -32.01 12.69 -10.55
C GLU A 120 -32.24 11.72 -9.39
N SER A 121 -33.25 11.99 -8.57
CA SER A 121 -33.69 11.06 -7.53
C SER A 121 -34.38 9.86 -8.17
N ARG A 122 -33.90 8.65 -7.87
CA ARG A 122 -34.36 7.39 -8.47
C ARG A 122 -35.20 6.53 -7.55
N ALA A 123 -34.86 6.54 -6.26
CA ALA A 123 -35.56 5.77 -5.25
C ALA A 123 -35.59 6.53 -3.93
N LEU A 124 -36.71 6.43 -3.23
CA LEU A 124 -36.82 6.82 -1.83
C LEU A 124 -36.73 5.57 -0.98
N ASN A 125 -36.25 5.72 0.25
CA ASN A 125 -36.16 4.60 1.19
C ASN A 125 -37.57 4.03 1.41
N ALA A 126 -37.78 2.76 1.07
CA ALA A 126 -39.06 2.08 1.26
C ALA A 126 -39.25 1.59 2.71
N SER A 127 -38.13 1.43 3.44
CA SER A 127 -38.06 1.02 4.84
C SER A 127 -37.54 2.15 5.72
N ALA A 128 -37.78 2.05 7.03
CA ALA A 128 -37.21 2.96 8.01
C ALA A 128 -35.68 2.96 7.92
N ILE A 129 -35.07 4.14 8.03
CA ILE A 129 -33.63 4.30 7.94
C ILE A 129 -33.03 4.04 9.30
N THR A 130 -32.09 3.10 9.36
CA THR A 130 -31.39 2.77 10.60
C THR A 130 -30.07 3.52 10.62
N ASP A 131 -29.99 4.53 11.49
CA ASP A 131 -28.79 5.35 11.67
C ASP A 131 -27.58 4.51 12.11
N GLY A 132 -26.41 4.78 11.54
CA GLY A 132 -25.16 4.04 11.76
C GLY A 132 -25.11 2.62 11.20
N ALA A 133 -26.17 2.13 10.54
CA ALA A 133 -26.23 0.79 9.96
C ALA A 133 -26.34 0.81 8.43
N THR A 134 -25.99 -0.30 7.78
CA THR A 134 -26.14 -0.42 6.32
C THR A 134 -27.62 -0.50 5.94
N ASN A 135 -28.07 0.51 5.21
CA ASN A 135 -29.39 0.59 4.60
C ASN A 135 -29.26 0.31 3.10
N TYR A 136 -30.36 -0.06 2.45
CA TYR A 136 -30.37 -0.46 1.05
C TYR A 136 -31.45 0.28 0.26
N PHE A 137 -31.12 0.68 -0.96
CA PHE A 137 -32.09 0.88 -2.02
C PHE A 137 -31.98 -0.28 -3.00
N THR A 138 -33.09 -0.98 -3.22
CA THR A 138 -33.18 -1.90 -4.37
C THR A 138 -33.80 -1.11 -5.52
N TYR A 139 -33.02 -0.86 -6.57
CA TYR A 139 -33.44 -0.06 -7.71
C TYR A 139 -33.22 -0.80 -9.03
N THR A 140 -34.20 -0.72 -9.94
CA THR A 140 -34.09 -1.29 -11.28
C THR A 140 -33.66 -0.20 -12.26
N LEU A 141 -32.52 -0.42 -12.89
CA LEU A 141 -31.84 0.52 -13.75
C LEU A 141 -32.56 0.74 -15.07
N SER A 142 -32.42 1.96 -15.60
CA SER A 142 -33.07 2.36 -16.85
C SER A 142 -32.41 1.79 -18.11
N GLY A 143 -31.14 1.38 -18.03
CA GLY A 143 -30.37 0.76 -19.12
C GLY A 143 -28.93 0.44 -18.69
N PRO A 144 -28.13 -0.22 -19.55
CA PRO A 144 -26.71 -0.44 -19.30
C PRO A 144 -25.91 0.87 -19.42
N GLY A 145 -24.79 0.95 -18.69
CA GLY A 145 -23.88 2.09 -18.74
C GLY A 145 -23.05 2.25 -17.47
N ASP A 146 -22.11 3.18 -17.55
CA ASP A 146 -21.29 3.61 -16.42
C ASP A 146 -21.94 4.78 -15.72
N PHE A 147 -22.36 4.54 -14.49
CA PHE A 147 -23.15 5.48 -13.74
C PHE A 147 -22.50 5.80 -12.40
N ARG A 148 -22.83 7.01 -11.95
CA ARG A 148 -22.50 7.51 -10.62
C ARG A 148 -23.77 7.51 -9.79
N TRP A 149 -23.58 7.23 -8.52
CA TRP A 149 -24.65 7.33 -7.55
C TRP A 149 -24.17 7.97 -6.26
N ASN A 150 -25.12 8.58 -5.57
CA ASN A 150 -24.95 9.19 -4.27
C ASN A 150 -26.29 9.07 -3.51
N VAL A 151 -26.28 9.32 -2.22
CA VAL A 151 -27.48 9.32 -1.39
C VAL A 151 -27.64 10.69 -0.76
N TYR A 152 -28.84 11.24 -0.93
CA TYR A 152 -29.28 12.45 -0.23
C TYR A 152 -30.05 12.06 1.01
N LEU A 153 -29.55 12.45 2.18
CA LEU A 153 -30.11 12.08 3.47
C LEU A 153 -30.65 13.31 4.17
N CYS A 154 -31.86 13.23 4.73
CA CYS A 154 -32.44 14.27 5.56
C CYS A 154 -32.82 13.76 6.95
N ASP A 155 -32.63 14.61 7.93
CA ASP A 155 -33.06 14.40 9.30
C ASP A 155 -34.50 14.88 9.55
N THR A 156 -35.02 14.63 10.75
CA THR A 156 -36.34 15.11 11.17
C THR A 156 -36.39 16.60 11.48
N ALA A 157 -35.24 17.26 11.65
CA ALA A 157 -35.13 18.71 11.83
C ALA A 157 -35.13 19.48 10.49
N GLY A 158 -35.09 18.78 9.35
CA GLY A 158 -35.08 19.34 8.01
C GLY A 158 -33.69 19.66 7.47
N GLN A 159 -32.62 19.23 8.13
CA GLN A 159 -31.26 19.30 7.62
C GLN A 159 -31.00 18.13 6.67
N CYS A 160 -30.37 18.41 5.54
CA CYS A 160 -30.12 17.40 4.53
C CYS A 160 -28.72 17.56 3.92
N ALA A 161 -28.07 16.44 3.62
CA ALA A 161 -26.80 16.45 2.89
C ALA A 161 -26.61 15.21 2.00
N PHE A 162 -25.73 15.35 1.00
CA PHE A 162 -25.22 14.23 0.21
C PHE A 162 -24.03 13.56 0.90
N ALA A 163 -23.70 12.33 0.49
CA ALA A 163 -22.42 11.73 0.84
C ALA A 163 -21.25 12.59 0.29
N ALA A 164 -20.15 12.63 1.04
CA ALA A 164 -18.98 13.46 0.72
C ALA A 164 -18.28 13.08 -0.59
N THR A 165 -18.45 11.84 -1.03
CA THR A 165 -17.91 11.31 -2.29
C THR A 165 -18.99 10.58 -3.07
N ASN A 166 -18.87 10.55 -4.39
CA ASN A 166 -19.72 9.73 -5.24
C ASN A 166 -19.13 8.32 -5.39
N ASN A 167 -19.97 7.29 -5.51
CA ASN A 167 -19.52 5.96 -5.93
C ASN A 167 -19.86 5.73 -7.41
N THR A 168 -19.07 4.88 -8.05
CA THR A 168 -19.23 4.47 -9.45
C THR A 168 -19.68 3.02 -9.52
N TYR A 169 -20.52 2.72 -10.51
CA TYR A 169 -20.89 1.35 -10.86
C TYR A 169 -21.12 1.24 -12.36
N SER A 170 -20.82 0.06 -12.87
CA SER A 170 -21.03 -0.27 -14.27
C SER A 170 -22.09 -1.35 -14.31
N SER A 171 -23.27 -0.97 -14.78
CA SER A 171 -24.35 -1.93 -14.98
C SER A 171 -24.36 -2.39 -16.41
N TYR A 172 -24.35 -3.70 -16.55
CA TYR A 172 -24.65 -4.35 -17.80
C TYR A 172 -25.83 -5.24 -17.49
N THR A 173 -26.93 -5.05 -18.19
CA THR A 173 -27.88 -6.15 -18.30
C THR A 173 -27.08 -7.30 -18.89
N SER A 174 -26.92 -8.40 -18.14
CA SER A 174 -26.84 -9.66 -18.87
C SER A 174 -28.20 -9.80 -19.54
N SER A 175 -28.30 -9.30 -20.76
CA SER A 175 -28.77 -10.18 -21.79
C SER A 175 -27.81 -11.36 -21.75
N GLY A 176 -28.16 -12.36 -20.93
CA GLY A 176 -27.29 -13.47 -20.55
C GLY A 176 -26.49 -13.93 -21.75
N CYS A 177 -25.17 -13.81 -21.68
CA CYS A 177 -24.24 -14.27 -22.71
C CYS A 177 -24.86 -14.34 -24.12
N LEU A 178 -25.03 -13.19 -24.78
CA LEU A 178 -25.76 -13.12 -26.06
C LEU A 178 -25.21 -14.12 -27.07
N ASN A 179 -23.90 -14.35 -27.03
CA ASN A 179 -23.18 -15.22 -27.95
C ASN A 179 -22.19 -16.12 -27.18
N ASN A 180 -22.47 -17.43 -27.13
CA ASN A 180 -21.54 -18.42 -26.58
C ASN A 180 -20.64 -18.96 -27.69
N PHE A 181 -19.32 -18.87 -27.49
CA PHE A 181 -18.37 -19.47 -28.42
C PHE A 181 -17.97 -20.87 -28.01
N THR A 182 -18.04 -21.79 -28.98
CA THR A 182 -17.51 -23.15 -28.89
C THR A 182 -16.25 -23.36 -29.74
N GLU A 183 -15.93 -22.40 -30.60
CA GLU A 183 -14.78 -22.40 -31.51
C GLU A 183 -14.24 -20.98 -31.72
N CYS A 184 -13.09 -20.88 -32.37
CA CYS A 184 -12.48 -19.60 -32.72
C CYS A 184 -13.31 -18.83 -33.76
N ASN A 185 -13.41 -17.52 -33.60
CA ASN A 185 -14.19 -16.65 -34.48
C ASN A 185 -13.33 -15.53 -35.08
N ALA A 186 -13.29 -15.51 -36.41
CA ALA A 186 -12.52 -14.56 -37.20
C ALA A 186 -13.16 -13.16 -37.32
N SER A 187 -14.38 -12.95 -36.79
CA SER A 187 -15.01 -11.62 -36.76
C SER A 187 -15.98 -11.50 -35.58
N ILE A 188 -15.62 -10.67 -34.60
CA ILE A 188 -16.43 -10.34 -33.43
C ILE A 188 -16.79 -8.86 -33.50
N THR A 189 -18.07 -8.58 -33.60
CA THR A 189 -18.68 -7.24 -33.64
C THR A 189 -19.12 -6.80 -32.24
N ALA A 190 -19.62 -5.56 -32.09
CA ALA A 190 -20.09 -5.04 -30.81
C ALA A 190 -21.06 -6.00 -30.09
N GLY A 191 -20.93 -6.12 -28.77
CA GLY A 191 -21.80 -6.97 -27.93
C GLY A 191 -21.08 -7.74 -26.81
N VAL A 192 -21.86 -8.57 -26.10
CA VAL A 192 -21.42 -9.35 -24.94
C VAL A 192 -21.26 -10.83 -25.29
N TYR A 193 -20.05 -11.36 -25.09
CA TYR A 193 -19.64 -12.70 -25.47
C TYR A 193 -19.11 -13.48 -24.27
N CYS A 194 -19.28 -14.80 -24.29
CA CYS A 194 -18.62 -15.66 -23.32
C CYS A 194 -18.17 -16.99 -23.89
N LEU A 195 -17.25 -17.62 -23.18
CA LEU A 195 -16.91 -19.01 -23.40
C LEU A 195 -17.79 -19.92 -22.52
N ASN A 196 -18.20 -21.05 -23.08
CA ASN A 196 -18.84 -22.14 -22.34
C ASN A 196 -17.98 -23.40 -22.27
N GLN A 197 -16.84 -23.40 -22.97
CA GLN A 197 -15.84 -24.45 -22.98
C GLN A 197 -14.47 -23.89 -23.38
N SER A 198 -13.42 -24.68 -23.15
CA SER A 198 -12.09 -24.35 -23.67
C SER A 198 -12.01 -24.61 -25.17
N ILE A 199 -11.26 -23.77 -25.89
CA ILE A 199 -11.13 -23.77 -27.35
C ILE A 199 -9.68 -24.04 -27.74
N VAL A 200 -9.48 -24.83 -28.80
CA VAL A 200 -8.16 -25.04 -29.43
C VAL A 200 -8.17 -24.38 -30.81
N ALA A 201 -7.28 -23.41 -31.01
CA ALA A 201 -7.20 -22.60 -32.20
C ALA A 201 -6.28 -23.24 -33.26
N PRO A 202 -6.76 -23.46 -34.51
CA PRO A 202 -5.88 -23.87 -35.61
C PRO A 202 -5.03 -22.70 -36.15
N GLY A 203 -5.32 -21.47 -35.74
CA GLY A 203 -4.71 -20.22 -36.19
C GLY A 203 -4.98 -19.09 -35.21
N ASP A 204 -5.31 -17.91 -35.73
CA ASP A 204 -5.81 -16.80 -34.89
C ASP A 204 -7.17 -17.18 -34.33
N CYS A 205 -7.48 -16.79 -33.08
CA CYS A 205 -8.70 -17.26 -32.44
C CYS A 205 -9.84 -16.25 -32.43
N MET A 206 -9.74 -15.17 -31.66
CA MET A 206 -10.80 -14.18 -31.49
C MET A 206 -10.36 -12.87 -32.14
N VAL A 207 -10.97 -12.50 -33.26
CA VAL A 207 -10.61 -11.26 -33.97
C VAL A 207 -11.76 -10.27 -33.85
N PHE A 208 -11.54 -9.21 -33.09
CA PHE A 208 -12.52 -8.15 -32.89
C PHE A 208 -12.42 -7.18 -34.06
N THR A 209 -13.57 -6.69 -34.51
CA THR A 209 -13.68 -5.79 -35.67
C THR A 209 -14.36 -4.46 -35.34
N GLU A 210 -14.92 -4.32 -34.15
CA GLU A 210 -15.67 -3.14 -33.69
C GLU A 210 -15.33 -2.78 -32.24
N ASP A 211 -15.85 -1.64 -31.79
CA ASP A 211 -15.84 -1.15 -30.40
C ASP A 211 -16.96 -1.82 -29.56
N ASP A 212 -17.07 -1.47 -28.28
CA ASP A 212 -18.17 -1.89 -27.40
C ASP A 212 -18.31 -3.42 -27.28
N ILE A 213 -17.20 -4.11 -27.07
CA ILE A 213 -17.15 -5.57 -26.94
C ILE A 213 -16.78 -5.95 -25.51
N GLU A 214 -17.61 -6.81 -24.92
CA GLU A 214 -17.31 -7.51 -23.69
C GLU A 214 -17.08 -8.99 -23.96
N LEU A 215 -15.94 -9.54 -23.52
CA LEU A 215 -15.66 -10.96 -23.52
C LEU A 215 -15.34 -11.43 -22.09
N ASP A 216 -16.20 -12.29 -21.56
CA ASP A 216 -15.96 -13.03 -20.31
C ASP A 216 -15.70 -14.51 -20.61
N CYS A 217 -14.46 -14.96 -20.44
CA CYS A 217 -14.13 -16.36 -20.69
C CYS A 217 -14.55 -17.30 -19.55
N LYS A 218 -15.04 -16.81 -18.41
CA LYS A 218 -15.48 -17.62 -17.25
C LYS A 218 -14.43 -18.64 -16.77
N GLY A 219 -13.15 -18.33 -16.96
CA GLY A 219 -12.03 -19.22 -16.62
C GLY A 219 -11.71 -20.28 -17.67
N TYR A 220 -12.39 -20.32 -18.83
CA TYR A 220 -12.05 -21.26 -19.90
C TYR A 220 -10.78 -20.87 -20.67
N THR A 221 -10.14 -21.87 -21.28
CA THR A 221 -8.85 -21.73 -21.96
C THR A 221 -8.98 -21.62 -23.47
N ILE A 222 -8.28 -20.65 -24.06
CA ILE A 222 -8.02 -20.55 -25.49
C ILE A 222 -6.57 -21.00 -25.73
N THR A 223 -6.39 -22.12 -26.43
CA THR A 223 -5.07 -22.75 -26.69
C THR A 223 -4.67 -22.55 -28.15
N GLY A 224 -3.51 -21.96 -28.39
CA GLY A 224 -2.98 -21.71 -29.72
C GLY A 224 -2.27 -22.91 -30.35
N PRO A 225 -1.94 -22.84 -31.65
CA PRO A 225 -1.28 -23.92 -32.38
C PRO A 225 0.24 -24.01 -32.13
N GLY A 226 0.78 -23.21 -31.20
CA GLY A 226 2.21 -23.07 -30.94
C GLY A 226 2.90 -22.02 -31.83
N PHE A 227 4.23 -21.93 -31.73
CA PHE A 227 5.01 -20.78 -32.22
C PHE A 227 5.48 -20.89 -33.69
N THR A 228 4.96 -21.83 -34.48
CA THR A 228 5.48 -22.11 -35.83
C THR A 228 5.09 -21.05 -36.87
N LYS A 229 4.06 -20.25 -36.61
CA LYS A 229 3.62 -19.10 -37.41
C LYS A 229 3.11 -18.00 -36.47
N PRO A 230 3.21 -16.70 -36.84
CA PRO A 230 2.67 -15.62 -36.02
C PRO A 230 1.15 -15.77 -35.90
N ARG A 231 0.68 -16.14 -34.71
CA ARG A 231 -0.75 -16.31 -34.40
C ARG A 231 -1.14 -15.57 -33.13
N THR A 232 -2.36 -15.05 -33.13
CA THR A 232 -2.90 -14.24 -32.05
C THR A 232 -4.09 -14.92 -31.38
N GLY A 233 -4.09 -14.95 -30.05
CA GLY A 233 -5.22 -15.47 -29.27
C GLY A 233 -6.44 -14.54 -29.40
N ILE A 234 -6.30 -13.32 -28.90
CA ILE A 234 -7.30 -12.25 -29.08
C ILE A 234 -6.67 -11.06 -29.79
N SER A 235 -7.27 -10.61 -30.88
CA SER A 235 -6.81 -9.48 -31.68
C SER A 235 -7.86 -8.39 -31.65
N LEU A 236 -7.45 -7.17 -31.28
CA LEU A 236 -8.30 -5.98 -31.35
C LEU A 236 -8.06 -5.21 -32.65
N PRO A 237 -9.10 -4.51 -33.16
CA PRO A 237 -8.94 -3.61 -34.30
C PRO A 237 -8.11 -2.40 -33.89
N SER A 238 -7.69 -1.61 -34.89
CA SER A 238 -7.01 -0.34 -34.62
C SER A 238 -7.99 0.66 -34.02
N ALA A 239 -7.56 1.33 -32.94
CA ALA A 239 -8.34 2.34 -32.21
C ALA A 239 -9.63 1.80 -31.56
N ALA A 240 -9.60 0.53 -31.12
CA ALA A 240 -10.71 -0.08 -30.42
C ALA A 240 -11.02 0.70 -29.13
N SER A 241 -12.29 0.93 -28.83
CA SER A 241 -12.72 1.66 -27.64
C SER A 241 -13.77 0.87 -26.88
N ASN A 242 -13.83 1.07 -25.55
CA ASN A 242 -14.80 0.40 -24.68
C ASN A 242 -14.76 -1.15 -24.81
N ILE A 243 -13.56 -1.72 -24.76
CA ILE A 243 -13.35 -3.16 -24.81
C ILE A 243 -13.16 -3.69 -23.39
N THR A 244 -13.92 -4.70 -23.00
CA THR A 244 -13.73 -5.42 -21.73
C THR A 244 -13.38 -6.88 -22.01
N ILE A 245 -12.22 -7.34 -21.55
CA ILE A 245 -11.81 -8.75 -21.61
C ILE A 245 -11.48 -9.24 -20.21
N ARG A 246 -12.15 -10.31 -19.76
CA ARG A 246 -11.96 -10.82 -18.41
C ARG A 246 -12.03 -12.34 -18.27
N ASN A 247 -11.40 -12.83 -17.21
CA ASN A 247 -11.40 -14.24 -16.80
C ASN A 247 -10.92 -15.21 -17.88
N CYS A 248 -10.06 -14.78 -18.81
CA CYS A 248 -9.57 -15.59 -19.92
C CYS A 248 -8.25 -16.30 -19.59
N ASN A 249 -8.17 -17.59 -19.89
CA ASN A 249 -6.90 -18.33 -19.92
C ASN A 249 -6.42 -18.41 -21.39
N ILE A 250 -5.29 -17.79 -21.75
CA ILE A 250 -4.80 -17.71 -23.15
C ILE A 250 -3.36 -18.21 -23.20
N THR A 251 -3.09 -19.22 -24.03
CA THR A 251 -1.79 -19.91 -24.04
C THR A 251 -1.40 -20.44 -25.41
N GLN A 252 -0.10 -20.69 -25.66
CA GLN A 252 0.46 -21.26 -26.89
C GLN A 252 0.25 -20.43 -28.17
N PHE A 253 0.12 -19.10 -28.04
CA PHE A 253 0.10 -18.17 -29.16
C PHE A 253 1.44 -17.43 -29.33
N THR A 254 1.68 -16.90 -30.52
CA THR A 254 2.75 -15.90 -30.71
C THR A 254 2.42 -14.63 -29.94
N THR A 255 1.17 -14.18 -29.98
CA THR A 255 0.69 -13.07 -29.16
C THR A 255 -0.59 -13.52 -28.46
N GLY A 256 -0.61 -13.53 -27.12
CA GLY A 256 -1.81 -13.89 -26.38
C GLY A 256 -2.95 -12.89 -26.64
N MET A 257 -2.70 -11.61 -26.37
CA MET A 257 -3.61 -10.51 -26.73
C MET A 257 -2.87 -9.41 -27.48
N SER A 258 -3.38 -9.03 -28.66
CA SER A 258 -2.85 -7.97 -29.52
C SER A 258 -3.79 -6.77 -29.51
N LEU A 259 -3.32 -5.63 -28.99
CA LEU A 259 -4.10 -4.43 -28.75
C LEU A 259 -3.60 -3.31 -29.69
N ASN A 260 -4.16 -3.16 -30.88
CA ASN A 260 -3.66 -2.21 -31.89
C ASN A 260 -4.07 -0.73 -31.63
N VAL A 261 -4.03 -0.28 -30.36
CA VAL A 261 -4.64 0.94 -29.76
C VAL A 261 -5.97 0.61 -29.11
N THR A 262 -6.05 0.89 -27.81
CA THR A 262 -7.27 0.72 -27.02
C THR A 262 -7.55 1.97 -26.21
N ASN A 263 -8.79 2.46 -26.27
CA ASN A 263 -9.27 3.53 -25.40
C ASN A 263 -10.34 3.01 -24.43
N ASP A 264 -10.39 3.55 -23.22
CA ASP A 264 -11.47 3.30 -22.27
C ASP A 264 -11.76 1.79 -22.08
N SER A 265 -10.69 0.99 -22.01
CA SER A 265 -10.78 -0.48 -22.11
C SER A 265 -10.27 -1.16 -20.85
N VAL A 266 -10.82 -2.33 -20.53
CA VAL A 266 -10.53 -3.07 -19.29
C VAL A 266 -10.08 -4.49 -19.61
N PHE A 267 -8.91 -4.86 -19.11
CA PHE A 267 -8.32 -6.19 -19.18
C PHE A 267 -8.12 -6.67 -17.74
N ASP A 268 -9.07 -7.44 -17.22
CA ASP A 268 -9.10 -7.83 -15.81
C ASP A 268 -9.06 -9.35 -15.59
N ASN A 269 -8.25 -9.79 -14.63
CA ASN A 269 -8.19 -11.19 -14.19
C ASN A 269 -7.96 -12.20 -15.34
N ASN A 270 -7.14 -11.83 -16.33
CA ASN A 270 -6.77 -12.73 -17.42
C ASN A 270 -5.44 -13.42 -17.14
N ASN A 271 -5.33 -14.69 -17.51
CA ASN A 271 -4.11 -15.46 -17.48
C ASN A 271 -3.59 -15.67 -18.90
N VAL A 272 -2.65 -14.82 -19.32
CA VAL A 272 -2.07 -14.80 -20.66
C VAL A 272 -0.63 -15.31 -20.60
N SER A 273 -0.50 -16.60 -20.29
CA SER A 273 0.76 -17.27 -19.97
C SER A 273 1.20 -18.28 -21.04
N TYR A 274 2.50 -18.54 -21.13
CA TYR A 274 3.11 -19.46 -22.11
C TYR A 274 2.83 -19.09 -23.59
N ASN A 275 2.86 -17.80 -23.89
CA ASN A 275 2.84 -17.24 -25.24
C ASN A 275 4.24 -16.69 -25.59
N LEU A 276 4.49 -16.28 -26.84
CA LEU A 276 5.72 -15.51 -27.13
C LEU A 276 5.60 -14.10 -26.51
N TYR A 277 4.53 -13.39 -26.83
CA TYR A 277 4.10 -12.19 -26.11
C TYR A 277 2.83 -12.48 -25.34
N GLY A 278 2.74 -12.05 -24.07
CA GLY A 278 1.49 -12.11 -23.32
C GLY A 278 0.47 -11.12 -23.88
N ILE A 279 0.56 -9.87 -23.43
CA ILE A 279 -0.24 -8.74 -23.94
C ILE A 279 0.70 -7.81 -24.73
N ASN A 280 0.33 -7.42 -25.95
CA ASN A 280 1.15 -6.56 -26.79
C ASN A 280 0.32 -5.48 -27.49
N SER A 281 0.76 -4.22 -27.43
CA SER A 281 0.12 -3.06 -28.08
C SER A 281 1.07 -2.23 -28.96
N SER A 282 2.12 -2.83 -29.51
CA SER A 282 3.21 -2.15 -30.26
C SER A 282 2.82 -1.49 -31.59
N GLY A 283 1.56 -1.09 -31.80
CA GLY A 283 0.99 -0.62 -33.08
C GLY A 283 1.33 0.82 -33.51
N GLY A 284 2.24 1.52 -32.81
CA GLY A 284 2.75 2.84 -33.23
C GLY A 284 1.82 4.04 -32.96
N TYR A 285 0.68 3.82 -32.31
CA TYR A 285 -0.27 4.85 -31.91
C TYR A 285 -0.55 4.72 -30.41
N GLU A 286 -0.70 5.85 -29.72
CA GLU A 286 -0.90 5.89 -28.25
C GLU A 286 -2.40 5.70 -27.93
N GLY A 287 -2.78 4.60 -27.26
CA GLY A 287 -4.12 4.46 -26.65
C GLY A 287 -4.29 5.37 -25.43
N LYS A 288 -5.51 5.46 -24.87
CA LYS A 288 -5.78 6.27 -23.67
C LYS A 288 -6.70 5.55 -22.69
N GLU A 289 -6.45 5.65 -21.38
CA GLU A 289 -7.41 5.16 -20.36
C GLU A 289 -7.69 3.65 -20.43
N ALA A 290 -6.66 2.84 -20.74
CA ALA A 290 -6.74 1.39 -20.62
C ALA A 290 -6.37 0.92 -19.20
N ASN A 291 -7.12 -0.04 -18.67
CA ASN A 291 -6.92 -0.61 -17.33
C ASN A 291 -6.52 -2.09 -17.45
N PHE A 292 -5.32 -2.40 -16.98
CA PHE A 292 -4.79 -3.76 -16.89
C PHE A 292 -4.71 -4.15 -15.42
N THR A 293 -5.68 -4.92 -14.94
CA THR A 293 -5.79 -5.26 -13.51
C THR A 293 -5.76 -6.76 -13.28
N ASN A 294 -5.03 -7.19 -12.23
CA ASN A 294 -5.06 -8.57 -11.74
C ASN A 294 -4.68 -9.65 -12.77
N ASN A 295 -3.95 -9.31 -13.84
CA ASN A 295 -3.60 -10.27 -14.89
C ASN A 295 -2.37 -11.10 -14.52
N ARG A 296 -2.36 -12.37 -14.92
CA ARG A 296 -1.22 -13.28 -14.84
C ARG A 296 -0.56 -13.44 -16.21
N LEU A 297 0.71 -13.08 -16.33
CA LEU A 297 1.46 -13.00 -17.59
C LEU A 297 2.74 -13.86 -17.53
N ALA A 298 2.60 -15.09 -17.05
CA ALA A 298 3.73 -15.91 -16.65
C ALA A 298 4.33 -16.73 -17.80
N ASN A 299 5.64 -17.00 -17.74
CA ASN A 299 6.35 -17.90 -18.66
C ASN A 299 6.19 -17.53 -20.15
N ASN A 300 6.11 -16.24 -20.46
CA ASN A 300 6.07 -15.79 -21.85
C ASN A 300 7.49 -15.78 -22.45
N THR A 301 7.68 -16.25 -23.67
CA THR A 301 9.01 -16.43 -24.24
C THR A 301 9.63 -15.13 -24.80
N TRP A 302 8.99 -13.98 -24.60
CA TRP A 302 9.54 -12.63 -24.80
C TRP A 302 9.04 -11.67 -23.69
N HIS A 303 8.04 -10.82 -23.95
CA HIS A 303 7.50 -9.88 -22.96
C HIS A 303 6.22 -10.45 -22.31
N GLY A 304 6.07 -10.21 -21.00
CA GLY A 304 4.82 -10.47 -20.30
C GLY A 304 3.73 -9.52 -20.79
N MET A 305 3.98 -8.23 -20.66
CA MET A 305 3.14 -7.14 -21.15
C MET A 305 4.01 -6.12 -21.89
N ASN A 306 3.57 -5.69 -23.07
CA ASN A 306 4.14 -4.56 -23.81
C ASN A 306 2.98 -3.61 -24.16
N VAL A 307 2.88 -2.50 -23.44
CA VAL A 307 1.76 -1.56 -23.55
C VAL A 307 2.26 -0.17 -23.89
N ASN A 308 1.57 0.45 -24.83
CA ASN A 308 1.73 1.84 -25.24
C ASN A 308 0.39 2.57 -25.10
N GLY A 309 0.35 3.58 -24.25
CA GLY A 309 -0.85 4.40 -24.04
C GLY A 309 -0.66 5.49 -23.00
N ASN A 310 -1.55 6.47 -22.96
CA ASN A 310 -1.58 7.49 -21.92
C ASN A 310 -2.68 7.19 -20.91
N TYR A 311 -2.60 7.77 -19.72
CA TYR A 311 -3.64 7.62 -18.69
C TYR A 311 -4.00 6.16 -18.37
N THR A 312 -3.02 5.25 -18.51
CA THR A 312 -3.22 3.81 -18.33
C THR A 312 -3.02 3.43 -16.86
N LEU A 313 -3.84 2.52 -16.35
CA LEU A 313 -3.64 1.88 -15.06
C LEU A 313 -3.13 0.45 -15.25
N ILE A 314 -1.99 0.12 -14.66
CA ILE A 314 -1.44 -1.23 -14.62
C ILE A 314 -1.29 -1.61 -13.15
N SER A 315 -2.27 -2.35 -12.62
CA SER A 315 -2.38 -2.62 -11.18
C SER A 315 -2.51 -4.10 -10.82
N GLY A 316 -1.78 -4.55 -9.80
CA GLY A 316 -1.98 -5.89 -9.23
C GLY A 316 -1.63 -7.05 -10.18
N ASN A 317 -0.88 -6.80 -11.27
CA ASN A 317 -0.55 -7.83 -12.24
C ASN A 317 0.65 -8.68 -11.79
N ASN A 318 0.66 -9.95 -12.18
CA ASN A 318 1.79 -10.87 -12.00
C ASN A 318 2.47 -11.17 -13.34
N ALA A 319 3.59 -10.51 -13.62
CA ALA A 319 4.38 -10.67 -14.84
C ALA A 319 5.73 -11.34 -14.53
N SER A 320 5.72 -12.66 -14.45
CA SER A 320 6.88 -13.45 -13.99
C SER A 320 7.42 -14.41 -15.05
N TYR A 321 8.72 -14.70 -15.00
CA TYR A 321 9.39 -15.67 -15.86
C TYR A 321 9.26 -15.39 -17.36
N SER A 322 9.14 -14.12 -17.74
CA SER A 322 9.23 -13.73 -19.15
C SER A 322 10.70 -13.73 -19.58
N SER A 323 11.03 -14.21 -20.78
CA SER A 323 12.43 -14.32 -21.22
C SER A 323 13.13 -12.97 -21.43
N ASN A 324 12.36 -11.88 -21.49
CA ASN A 324 12.85 -10.52 -21.69
C ASN A 324 12.28 -9.62 -20.56
N VAL A 325 11.47 -8.61 -20.87
CA VAL A 325 10.85 -7.72 -19.87
C VAL A 325 9.54 -8.30 -19.33
N GLY A 326 9.29 -8.18 -18.03
CA GLY A 326 7.97 -8.47 -17.44
C GLY A 326 6.89 -7.50 -17.92
N ILE A 327 7.05 -6.21 -17.66
CA ILE A 327 6.20 -5.11 -18.16
C ILE A 327 7.06 -4.08 -18.92
N TYR A 328 6.89 -4.00 -20.24
CA TYR A 328 7.37 -2.91 -21.09
C TYR A 328 6.25 -1.88 -21.22
N TYR A 329 6.54 -0.63 -20.92
CA TYR A 329 5.56 0.44 -20.99
C TYR A 329 6.12 1.70 -21.64
N SER A 330 5.37 2.28 -22.58
CA SER A 330 5.68 3.56 -23.22
C SER A 330 4.44 4.44 -23.24
N GLY A 331 4.41 5.51 -22.45
CA GLY A 331 3.17 6.22 -22.17
C GLY A 331 3.31 7.37 -21.17
N LYS A 332 2.26 8.17 -21.02
CA LYS A 332 2.26 9.37 -20.15
C LYS A 332 1.09 9.40 -19.18
N ASN A 333 1.21 10.16 -18.09
CA ASN A 333 0.15 10.38 -17.09
C ASN A 333 -0.46 9.08 -16.54
N SER A 334 0.36 8.06 -16.32
CA SER A 334 -0.12 6.70 -16.06
C SER A 334 0.27 6.21 -14.68
N THR A 335 -0.33 5.10 -14.23
CA THR A 335 -0.03 4.51 -12.92
C THR A 335 0.29 3.02 -13.06
N LEU A 336 1.48 2.63 -12.62
CA LEU A 336 1.92 1.25 -12.49
C LEU A 336 2.10 0.94 -11.01
N ASN A 337 1.14 0.25 -10.38
CA ASN A 337 1.17 0.00 -8.95
C ASN A 337 0.90 -1.43 -8.51
N ASN A 338 1.50 -1.83 -7.39
CA ASN A 338 1.27 -3.12 -6.74
C ASN A 338 1.45 -4.35 -7.66
N ASN A 339 2.31 -4.24 -8.68
CA ASN A 339 2.59 -5.36 -9.57
C ASN A 339 3.70 -6.26 -8.99
N PHE A 340 3.61 -7.55 -9.29
CA PHE A 340 4.55 -8.58 -8.88
C PHE A 340 5.32 -9.12 -10.09
N LEU A 341 6.64 -8.96 -10.09
CA LEU A 341 7.51 -9.31 -11.22
C LEU A 341 8.69 -10.14 -10.73
N ALA A 342 8.76 -11.41 -11.13
CA ALA A 342 9.78 -12.35 -10.66
C ALA A 342 10.46 -13.07 -11.82
N GLY A 343 11.79 -13.23 -11.79
CA GLY A 343 12.47 -14.17 -12.68
C GLY A 343 12.53 -13.75 -14.16
N ASN A 344 12.42 -12.45 -14.47
CA ASN A 344 12.36 -11.97 -15.84
C ASN A 344 13.76 -11.82 -16.48
N GLY A 345 13.86 -12.12 -17.76
CA GLY A 345 15.12 -12.34 -18.45
C GLY A 345 15.91 -11.11 -18.85
N LEU A 346 15.38 -9.88 -18.73
CA LEU A 346 16.15 -8.62 -18.73
C LEU A 346 15.68 -7.68 -17.61
N GLN A 347 14.54 -7.00 -17.80
CA GLN A 347 13.97 -6.10 -16.81
C GLN A 347 12.69 -6.65 -16.17
N GLY A 348 12.41 -6.23 -14.94
CA GLY A 348 11.06 -6.37 -14.39
C GLY A 348 10.14 -5.40 -15.10
N ILE A 349 10.37 -4.12 -14.86
CA ILE A 349 9.65 -3.00 -15.49
C ILE A 349 10.62 -2.20 -16.36
N TYR A 350 10.27 -2.00 -17.62
CA TYR A 350 11.00 -1.13 -18.55
C TYR A 350 10.05 -0.04 -19.05
N LEU A 351 10.49 1.21 -18.92
CA LEU A 351 9.72 2.41 -19.17
C LEU A 351 10.44 3.26 -20.22
N ASP A 352 9.85 3.36 -21.40
CA ASP A 352 10.43 4.01 -22.57
C ASP A 352 9.73 5.34 -22.86
N ASP A 353 10.48 6.43 -22.74
CA ASP A 353 10.04 7.81 -22.96
C ASP A 353 8.77 8.24 -22.19
N VAL A 354 8.70 7.85 -20.92
CA VAL A 354 7.52 8.09 -20.08
C VAL A 354 7.53 9.45 -19.39
N ASN A 355 6.35 10.03 -19.19
CA ASN A 355 6.18 11.32 -18.51
C ASN A 355 5.03 11.30 -17.51
N PHE A 356 5.17 12.04 -16.40
CA PHE A 356 4.11 12.19 -15.39
C PHE A 356 3.52 10.86 -14.90
N THR A 357 4.32 9.80 -14.89
CA THR A 357 3.88 8.44 -14.56
C THR A 357 4.30 8.07 -13.14
N SER A 358 3.41 7.39 -12.43
CA SER A 358 3.60 6.94 -11.05
C SER A 358 3.89 5.43 -11.03
N ILE A 359 5.01 5.03 -10.45
CA ILE A 359 5.48 3.65 -10.34
C ILE A 359 5.60 3.34 -8.85
N THR A 360 4.59 2.71 -8.26
CA THR A 360 4.46 2.63 -6.79
C THR A 360 4.14 1.26 -6.24
N GLY A 361 4.76 0.89 -5.12
CA GLY A 361 4.43 -0.36 -4.40
C GLY A 361 4.69 -1.65 -5.19
N ASN A 362 5.49 -1.61 -6.26
CA ASN A 362 5.78 -2.80 -7.06
C ASN A 362 6.85 -3.65 -6.38
N THR A 363 6.73 -4.98 -6.50
CA THR A 363 7.72 -5.96 -6.03
C THR A 363 8.40 -6.59 -7.23
N VAL A 364 9.71 -6.36 -7.39
CA VAL A 364 10.51 -6.82 -8.52
C VAL A 364 11.72 -7.61 -8.02
N PHE A 365 11.88 -8.85 -8.45
CA PHE A 365 13.05 -9.63 -8.06
C PHE A 365 13.52 -10.68 -9.07
N ASN A 366 14.78 -11.11 -8.95
CA ASN A 366 15.40 -12.13 -9.82
C ASN A 366 15.34 -11.76 -11.31
N THR A 367 15.60 -10.51 -11.67
CA THR A 367 15.76 -10.12 -13.08
C THR A 367 17.22 -10.35 -13.51
N THR A 368 17.53 -10.43 -14.81
CA THR A 368 18.94 -10.60 -15.23
C THR A 368 19.69 -9.29 -15.46
N TYR A 369 18.97 -8.17 -15.64
CA TYR A 369 19.56 -6.85 -15.87
C TYR A 369 19.08 -5.83 -14.84
N ALA A 370 17.98 -5.12 -15.08
CA ALA A 370 17.47 -4.11 -14.15
C ALA A 370 16.17 -4.57 -13.46
N GLY A 371 15.91 -4.14 -12.24
CA GLY A 371 14.56 -4.29 -11.67
C GLY A 371 13.57 -3.35 -12.37
N ILE A 372 13.82 -2.05 -12.24
CA ILE A 372 13.05 -0.98 -12.87
C ILE A 372 14.02 -0.15 -13.73
N TYR A 373 13.66 0.11 -14.99
CA TYR A 373 14.49 0.87 -15.93
C TYR A 373 13.66 1.95 -16.60
N LEU A 374 14.02 3.22 -16.42
CA LEU A 374 13.47 4.37 -17.15
C LEU A 374 14.49 4.86 -18.17
N GLU A 375 14.07 4.94 -19.43
CA GLU A 375 14.87 5.44 -20.55
C GLU A 375 14.19 6.63 -21.22
N GLY A 376 14.95 7.68 -21.50
CA GLY A 376 14.53 8.77 -22.39
C GLY A 376 15.22 8.70 -23.75
N LEU A 377 14.80 9.56 -24.68
CA LEU A 377 15.39 9.63 -26.00
C LEU A 377 16.75 10.33 -26.00
N THR A 378 17.70 9.72 -26.71
CA THR A 378 19.09 10.20 -26.79
C THR A 378 19.23 11.58 -27.37
N GLY A 379 19.85 12.47 -26.57
CA GLY A 379 20.15 13.84 -26.93
C GLY A 379 19.01 14.84 -26.74
N ILE A 380 17.81 14.40 -26.32
CA ILE A 380 16.62 15.27 -26.19
C ILE A 380 15.97 15.20 -24.79
N THR A 381 16.32 14.22 -23.94
CA THR A 381 15.88 14.07 -22.53
C THR A 381 14.38 14.31 -22.34
N THR A 382 13.59 13.45 -22.99
CA THR A 382 12.13 13.55 -23.11
C THR A 382 11.35 12.82 -22.01
N CYS A 383 12.02 12.00 -21.18
CA CYS A 383 11.44 11.30 -20.03
C CYS A 383 11.60 12.12 -18.73
N TYR A 384 10.49 12.62 -18.17
CA TYR A 384 10.50 13.51 -17.00
C TYR A 384 9.25 13.50 -16.12
N ASN A 385 9.38 14.07 -14.91
CA ASN A 385 8.32 14.20 -13.91
C ASN A 385 7.65 12.88 -13.50
N ASN A 386 8.38 11.77 -13.56
CA ASN A 386 7.88 10.48 -13.07
C ASN A 386 8.19 10.31 -11.58
N THR A 387 7.35 9.56 -10.89
CA THR A 387 7.53 9.22 -9.46
C THR A 387 7.72 7.72 -9.32
N ILE A 388 8.85 7.29 -8.77
CA ILE A 388 9.17 5.90 -8.44
C ILE A 388 9.25 5.82 -6.92
N SER A 389 8.22 5.26 -6.27
CA SER A 389 8.19 5.25 -4.80
C SER A 389 7.62 4.00 -4.13
N GLY A 390 8.16 3.65 -2.97
CA GLY A 390 7.70 2.49 -2.21
C GLY A 390 7.89 1.15 -2.91
N ASN A 391 8.76 1.06 -3.92
CA ASN A 391 9.02 -0.20 -4.64
C ASN A 391 10.06 -1.04 -3.89
N ASN A 392 9.89 -2.36 -3.97
CA ASN A 392 10.82 -3.34 -3.44
C ASN A 392 11.53 -4.04 -4.61
N VAL A 393 12.84 -3.80 -4.76
CA VAL A 393 13.63 -4.24 -5.93
C VAL A 393 14.86 -5.03 -5.48
N SER A 394 14.94 -6.31 -5.83
CA SER A 394 16.04 -7.16 -5.33
C SER A 394 16.54 -8.25 -6.26
N TYR A 395 17.73 -8.77 -5.99
CA TYR A 395 18.30 -9.89 -6.74
C TYR A 395 18.36 -9.67 -8.27
N GLY A 396 18.51 -8.42 -8.71
CA GLY A 396 18.72 -8.07 -10.12
C GLY A 396 20.10 -8.49 -10.60
N GLY A 397 20.17 -9.00 -11.82
CA GLY A 397 21.40 -9.52 -12.41
C GLY A 397 22.42 -8.44 -12.77
N SER A 398 22.00 -7.18 -12.80
CA SER A 398 22.84 -5.98 -12.84
C SER A 398 22.35 -4.93 -11.84
N ASN A 399 21.41 -4.04 -12.20
CA ASN A 399 21.02 -2.91 -11.37
C ASN A 399 19.64 -3.08 -10.72
N GLY A 400 19.38 -2.39 -9.60
CA GLY A 400 18.03 -2.32 -9.04
C GLY A 400 17.14 -1.37 -9.85
N ILE A 401 17.37 -0.06 -9.70
CA ILE A 401 16.64 1.00 -10.41
C ILE A 401 17.60 1.75 -11.32
N VAL A 402 17.24 1.96 -12.58
CA VAL A 402 18.05 2.73 -13.54
C VAL A 402 17.24 3.86 -14.15
N LEU A 403 17.86 5.04 -14.21
CA LEU A 403 17.40 6.23 -14.92
C LEU A 403 18.45 6.56 -15.99
N SER A 404 18.07 6.50 -17.27
CA SER A 404 18.95 6.81 -18.40
C SER A 404 18.35 7.92 -19.26
N GLU A 405 19.07 9.02 -19.45
CA GLU A 405 18.65 10.15 -20.29
C GLU A 405 17.30 10.76 -19.85
N THR A 406 17.13 10.93 -18.52
CA THR A 406 15.89 11.40 -17.87
C THR A 406 16.07 12.62 -16.96
N ARG A 407 15.00 13.38 -16.69
CA ARG A 407 15.06 14.57 -15.82
C ARG A 407 13.87 14.80 -14.91
N PHE A 408 14.03 15.54 -13.82
CA PHE A 408 12.92 15.93 -12.92
C PHE A 408 12.10 14.77 -12.37
N ASN A 409 12.67 13.58 -12.26
CA ASN A 409 12.00 12.41 -11.67
C ASN A 409 12.24 12.36 -10.16
N PHE A 410 11.29 11.80 -9.43
CA PHE A 410 11.36 11.56 -7.99
C PHE A 410 11.54 10.06 -7.75
N VAL A 411 12.66 9.65 -7.16
CA VAL A 411 12.91 8.27 -6.72
C VAL A 411 12.94 8.30 -5.20
N THR A 412 11.86 7.86 -4.54
CA THR A 412 11.70 8.04 -3.10
C THR A 412 11.19 6.82 -2.33
N ASN A 413 11.69 6.60 -1.11
CA ASN A 413 11.21 5.53 -0.23
C ASN A 413 11.24 4.11 -0.86
N ASN A 414 12.15 3.84 -1.80
CA ASN A 414 12.30 2.51 -2.38
C ASN A 414 13.26 1.66 -1.53
N THR A 415 13.02 0.35 -1.48
CA THR A 415 13.93 -0.63 -0.87
C THR A 415 14.61 -1.43 -1.97
N VAL A 416 15.94 -1.32 -2.10
CA VAL A 416 16.72 -1.82 -3.22
C VAL A 416 17.92 -2.62 -2.73
N TYR A 417 17.94 -3.94 -2.91
CA TYR A 417 18.97 -4.76 -2.27
C TYR A 417 19.38 -6.05 -3.01
N TYR A 418 20.60 -6.53 -2.77
CA TYR A 418 21.15 -7.74 -3.43
C TYR A 418 21.16 -7.71 -4.97
N ASN A 419 21.21 -6.54 -5.61
CA ASN A 419 21.42 -6.45 -7.05
C ASN A 419 22.91 -6.60 -7.36
N ASN A 420 23.29 -7.31 -8.43
CA ASN A 420 24.69 -7.71 -8.68
C ASN A 420 25.65 -6.55 -9.00
N TYR A 421 25.13 -5.39 -9.39
CA TYR A 421 25.91 -4.23 -9.79
C TYR A 421 25.56 -3.00 -8.97
N SER A 422 24.71 -2.08 -9.44
CA SER A 422 24.31 -0.92 -8.64
C SER A 422 22.90 -1.03 -8.07
N GLY A 423 22.66 -0.50 -6.88
CA GLY A 423 21.30 -0.38 -6.36
C GLY A 423 20.48 0.58 -7.23
N ILE A 424 20.92 1.84 -7.29
CA ILE A 424 20.32 2.87 -8.14
C ILE A 424 21.39 3.39 -9.10
N GLN A 425 21.09 3.53 -10.39
CA GLN A 425 22.00 4.11 -11.38
C GLN A 425 21.32 5.24 -12.16
N LEU A 426 22.00 6.37 -12.32
CA LEU A 426 21.64 7.46 -13.22
C LEU A 426 22.72 7.61 -14.29
N THR A 427 22.32 7.77 -15.54
CA THR A 427 23.24 7.95 -16.68
C THR A 427 22.69 9.02 -17.61
N LYS A 428 23.45 10.10 -17.85
CA LYS A 428 22.97 11.28 -18.61
C LYS A 428 21.63 11.83 -18.12
N SER A 429 21.33 11.62 -16.83
CA SER A 429 20.08 12.02 -16.20
C SER A 429 20.32 13.16 -15.23
N TYR A 430 19.56 14.25 -15.32
CA TYR A 430 19.82 15.49 -14.56
C TYR A 430 18.58 16.05 -13.87
N ASN A 431 18.77 16.85 -12.83
CA ASN A 431 17.68 17.45 -12.04
C ASN A 431 16.68 16.44 -11.44
N ASN A 432 17.08 15.20 -11.17
CA ASN A 432 16.23 14.22 -10.49
C ASN A 432 16.41 14.32 -8.96
N SER A 433 15.39 13.93 -8.21
CA SER A 433 15.42 13.86 -6.75
C SER A 433 15.42 12.42 -6.28
N ILE A 434 16.52 11.97 -5.68
CA ILE A 434 16.71 10.63 -5.12
C ILE A 434 16.69 10.78 -3.60
N LEU A 435 15.56 10.47 -2.96
CA LEU A 435 15.32 10.83 -1.55
C LEU A 435 14.87 9.63 -0.72
N SER A 436 15.42 9.46 0.49
CA SER A 436 14.87 8.50 1.46
C SER A 436 14.79 7.04 0.99
N ASN A 437 15.64 6.62 0.05
CA ASN A 437 15.69 5.22 -0.41
C ASN A 437 16.58 4.38 0.52
N ASN A 438 16.22 3.12 0.74
CA ASN A 438 17.02 2.12 1.43
C ASN A 438 17.70 1.22 0.39
N VAL A 439 19.02 1.35 0.22
CA VAL A 439 19.81 0.74 -0.86
C VAL A 439 20.96 -0.08 -0.28
N THR A 440 20.76 -1.39 -0.08
CA THR A 440 21.68 -2.22 0.72
C THR A 440 22.21 -3.44 0.00
N ALA A 441 23.42 -3.88 0.32
CA ALA A 441 23.97 -5.15 -0.15
C ALA A 441 23.98 -5.33 -1.68
N ASN A 442 24.14 -4.25 -2.45
CA ASN A 442 24.25 -4.30 -3.91
C ASN A 442 25.71 -4.36 -4.35
N GLY A 443 25.94 -4.93 -5.54
CA GLY A 443 27.26 -5.29 -6.04
C GLY A 443 27.61 -6.74 -5.72
N ARG A 444 28.42 -7.36 -6.58
CA ARG A 444 29.16 -8.59 -6.29
C ARG A 444 30.64 -8.29 -6.16
N SER A 445 31.37 -9.16 -5.45
CA SER A 445 32.81 -9.00 -5.16
C SER A 445 33.71 -8.96 -6.40
N ASP A 446 33.20 -9.39 -7.56
CA ASP A 446 33.87 -9.37 -8.86
C ASP A 446 33.48 -8.18 -9.76
N PHE A 447 32.51 -7.34 -9.35
CA PHE A 447 32.06 -6.18 -10.14
C PHE A 447 32.15 -4.86 -9.35
N SER A 448 32.41 -3.76 -10.06
CA SER A 448 32.46 -2.39 -9.48
C SER A 448 31.08 -1.82 -9.16
N GLY A 449 30.29 -2.52 -8.34
CA GLY A 449 28.91 -2.18 -8.00
C GLY A 449 28.77 -1.14 -6.88
N TYR A 450 27.81 -0.23 -6.99
CA TYR A 450 27.58 0.90 -6.07
C TYR A 450 26.19 0.91 -5.45
N GLY A 451 25.98 1.49 -4.27
CA GLY A 451 24.63 1.77 -3.79
C GLY A 451 23.90 2.71 -4.75
N LEU A 452 24.50 3.86 -5.04
CA LEU A 452 24.08 4.82 -6.06
C LEU A 452 25.21 5.12 -7.04
N ARG A 453 24.95 5.03 -8.34
CA ARG A 453 25.91 5.37 -9.39
C ARG A 453 25.41 6.51 -10.26
N LEU A 454 26.20 7.59 -10.39
CA LEU A 454 25.90 8.73 -11.26
C LEU A 454 26.99 8.82 -12.34
N GLU A 455 26.60 8.57 -13.59
CA GLU A 455 27.53 8.51 -14.72
C GLU A 455 27.18 9.46 -15.86
N PHE A 456 28.18 9.77 -16.69
CA PHE A 456 28.05 10.42 -18.00
C PHE A 456 27.07 11.61 -17.97
N ASP A 457 27.48 12.76 -17.43
CA ASP A 457 26.67 13.99 -17.39
C ASP A 457 25.38 13.93 -16.54
N ALA A 458 25.36 13.09 -15.49
CA ALA A 458 24.28 13.05 -14.51
C ALA A 458 24.30 14.24 -13.50
N ASN A 459 24.25 15.47 -14.00
CA ASN A 459 24.46 16.70 -13.23
C ASN A 459 23.18 17.17 -12.48
N ASN A 460 23.34 17.99 -11.44
CA ASN A 460 22.22 18.64 -10.72
C ASN A 460 21.15 17.71 -10.11
N ASN A 461 21.47 16.44 -9.87
CA ASN A 461 20.56 15.57 -9.14
C ASN A 461 20.61 15.90 -7.63
N ASN A 462 19.45 16.00 -6.99
CA ASN A 462 19.32 16.12 -5.54
C ASN A 462 19.31 14.73 -4.94
N VAL A 463 20.39 14.36 -4.27
CA VAL A 463 20.51 13.07 -3.58
C VAL A 463 20.60 13.34 -2.09
N SER A 464 19.55 13.00 -1.33
CA SER A 464 19.54 13.20 0.12
C SER A 464 18.76 12.15 0.89
N ASN A 465 19.15 11.91 2.14
CA ASN A 465 18.45 11.05 3.10
C ASN A 465 18.35 9.57 2.69
N ASN A 466 19.16 9.10 1.74
CA ASN A 466 19.16 7.70 1.37
C ASN A 466 20.06 6.89 2.31
N PHE A 467 19.59 5.73 2.72
CA PHE A 467 20.35 4.75 3.49
C PHE A 467 21.07 3.80 2.52
N MET A 468 22.39 3.89 2.38
CA MET A 468 23.16 3.11 1.41
C MET A 468 24.30 2.34 2.10
N CYS A 469 24.11 1.05 2.40
CA CYS A 469 25.07 0.26 3.18
C CYS A 469 25.40 -1.10 2.55
N GLU A 470 26.53 -1.69 2.93
CA GLU A 470 26.92 -3.07 2.56
C GLU A 470 27.08 -3.29 1.04
N ASN A 471 27.21 -2.22 0.24
CA ASN A 471 27.44 -2.34 -1.19
C ASN A 471 28.92 -2.64 -1.49
N VAL A 472 29.22 -3.37 -2.56
CA VAL A 472 30.49 -4.10 -2.68
C VAL A 472 31.70 -3.27 -3.14
N TYR A 473 31.52 -2.11 -3.77
CA TYR A 473 32.66 -1.27 -4.22
C TYR A 473 32.89 -0.03 -3.37
N TYR A 474 34.14 0.42 -3.35
CA TYR A 474 34.80 1.26 -2.34
C TYR A 474 34.12 2.56 -1.86
N GLY A 475 33.02 3.03 -2.46
CA GLY A 475 32.13 4.02 -1.84
C GLY A 475 30.69 3.78 -2.27
N ASP A 476 29.72 3.99 -1.38
CA ASP A 476 28.30 3.72 -1.67
C ASP A 476 27.68 4.63 -2.73
N VAL A 477 28.33 5.76 -3.04
CA VAL A 477 27.95 6.69 -4.11
C VAL A 477 29.12 6.92 -5.05
N ASN A 478 28.94 6.66 -6.35
CA ASN A 478 29.88 7.06 -7.41
C ASN A 478 29.38 8.32 -8.11
N THR A 479 30.22 9.35 -8.19
CA THR A 479 29.91 10.62 -8.85
C THR A 479 30.98 10.96 -9.89
N GLN A 480 30.80 10.53 -11.15
CA GLN A 480 31.64 11.01 -12.26
C GLN A 480 31.11 12.33 -12.89
N ALA A 481 29.97 12.81 -12.42
CA ALA A 481 29.28 14.01 -12.89
C ALA A 481 29.82 15.29 -12.20
N LEU A 482 30.22 16.29 -13.00
CA LEU A 482 30.69 17.60 -12.54
C LEU A 482 29.47 18.48 -12.18
N GLN A 483 29.38 18.90 -10.91
CA GLN A 483 28.30 19.70 -10.29
C GLN A 483 27.10 18.88 -9.80
N MET A 484 27.18 18.46 -8.54
CA MET A 484 26.06 17.97 -7.75
C MET A 484 25.74 18.95 -6.63
N ALA A 485 24.45 19.19 -6.38
CA ALA A 485 23.97 19.66 -5.09
C ALA A 485 23.77 18.43 -4.18
N SER A 486 24.85 17.76 -3.77
CA SER A 486 24.78 16.69 -2.77
C SER A 486 24.66 17.31 -1.37
N SER A 487 23.48 17.82 -1.02
CA SER A 487 23.24 18.55 0.23
C SER A 487 22.42 17.77 1.27
N GLY A 488 22.52 16.44 1.35
CA GLY A 488 21.87 15.74 2.47
C GLY A 488 22.38 14.32 2.73
N ASN A 489 22.82 14.08 3.96
CA ASN A 489 22.75 12.86 4.77
C ASN A 489 22.46 11.52 4.08
N ASN A 490 23.20 11.14 3.04
CA ASN A 490 23.20 9.77 2.51
C ASN A 490 24.20 8.96 3.35
N THR A 491 23.74 7.94 4.07
CA THR A 491 24.54 7.23 5.11
C THR A 491 25.00 5.87 4.63
N CYS A 492 26.25 5.50 4.94
CA CYS A 492 26.73 4.13 5.02
C CYS A 492 27.13 3.83 6.47
N GLY A 493 26.71 2.69 7.02
CA GLY A 493 27.22 2.19 8.28
C GLY A 493 28.73 2.01 8.21
N ILE A 494 29.43 2.54 9.20
CA ILE A 494 30.88 2.44 9.49
C ILE A 494 31.61 1.25 8.84
N GLU A 495 32.53 1.52 7.92
CA GLU A 495 33.97 1.19 8.00
C GLU A 495 34.77 1.82 6.82
N ARG A 496 35.69 2.75 7.14
CA ARG A 496 36.77 3.34 6.29
C ARG A 496 36.41 4.29 5.12
N CYS A 497 36.37 5.59 5.42
CA CYS A 497 36.57 6.66 4.42
C CYS A 497 37.69 7.61 4.87
N THR A 498 38.82 7.67 4.16
CA THR A 498 39.89 8.67 4.34
C THR A 498 39.75 9.82 3.34
N GLN A 499 39.81 11.08 3.81
CA GLN A 499 39.66 12.28 2.98
C GLN A 499 40.82 12.49 1.98
N GLY A 500 40.45 12.82 0.74
CA GLY A 500 41.35 13.43 -0.24
C GLY A 500 40.58 14.10 -1.38
N GLY A 501 40.10 15.33 -1.15
CA GLY A 501 39.70 16.29 -2.21
C GLY A 501 38.20 16.40 -2.48
N ALA A 502 37.61 17.55 -2.10
CA ALA A 502 36.34 18.18 -2.52
C ALA A 502 35.03 17.37 -2.71
N TYR A 503 35.04 16.04 -2.61
CA TYR A 503 33.88 15.17 -2.86
C TYR A 503 33.98 13.94 -1.94
N ASN A 504 32.88 13.59 -1.26
CA ASN A 504 32.83 12.44 -0.34
C ASN A 504 32.80 11.13 -1.14
N ILE A 505 33.98 10.62 -1.49
CA ILE A 505 34.22 9.31 -2.09
C ILE A 505 35.01 8.47 -1.06
N CYS A 506 34.52 7.28 -0.73
CA CYS A 506 35.25 6.34 0.14
C CYS A 506 36.23 5.48 -0.70
N VAL A 507 37.43 5.24 -0.18
CA VAL A 507 38.44 4.26 -0.66
C VAL A 507 39.35 3.91 0.54
N PRO A 508 39.87 2.67 0.71
CA PRO A 508 40.51 2.24 1.94
C PRO A 508 42.03 2.34 1.90
N SER A 509 42.64 2.73 3.02
CA SER A 509 43.99 2.28 3.35
C SER A 509 44.21 2.18 4.86
N ALA A 510 45.33 1.54 5.21
CA ALA A 510 45.62 0.78 6.42
C ALA A 510 45.58 1.55 7.75
N ALA A 511 45.45 0.74 8.80
CA ALA A 511 45.50 1.10 10.21
C ALA A 511 46.62 2.10 10.57
N THR A 512 46.28 3.20 11.24
CA THR A 512 47.05 3.73 12.37
C THR A 512 46.16 4.57 13.29
N THR A 513 46.44 4.42 14.57
CA THR A 513 45.89 5.08 15.75
C THR A 513 45.95 6.61 15.73
N GLY A 514 44.88 7.27 16.18
CA GLY A 514 44.95 8.55 16.92
C GLY A 514 44.50 9.83 16.20
N SER A 515 43.58 10.55 16.86
CA SER A 515 43.30 12.00 16.75
C SER A 515 42.62 12.52 15.47
N CYS A 516 41.30 12.77 15.53
CA CYS A 516 40.61 13.66 14.59
C CYS A 516 40.68 15.11 15.07
N SER A 517 41.37 15.97 14.31
CA SER A 517 41.31 17.43 14.44
C SER A 517 40.33 18.02 13.41
N ASN A 518 39.32 18.75 13.90
CA ASN A 518 38.57 19.84 13.27
C ASN A 518 38.17 19.70 11.78
N ASN A 519 37.19 18.84 11.47
CA ASN A 519 36.08 19.07 10.50
C ASN A 519 35.32 17.76 10.22
N CYS A 520 34.44 17.35 11.14
CA CYS A 520 33.54 16.21 10.97
C CYS A 520 32.14 16.70 10.52
N PRO A 521 31.46 16.06 9.54
CA PRO A 521 30.13 16.49 9.05
C PRO A 521 28.99 16.17 10.03
N CYS A 522 29.28 15.45 11.11
CA CYS A 522 28.43 15.39 12.28
C CYS A 522 29.28 15.70 13.52
N THR A 523 28.67 16.34 14.50
CA THR A 523 29.34 16.62 15.77
C THR A 523 29.49 15.30 16.53
N LEU A 524 30.74 14.84 16.68
CA LEU A 524 31.04 13.60 17.41
C LEU A 524 30.54 13.67 18.85
N VAL A 525 29.92 12.58 19.27
CA VAL A 525 29.43 12.32 20.62
C VAL A 525 30.19 11.11 21.14
N THR A 526 31.21 11.36 21.95
CA THR A 526 32.08 10.33 22.55
C THR A 526 31.82 10.12 24.04
N SER A 527 30.90 10.91 24.60
CA SER A 527 30.47 10.86 25.99
C SER A 527 29.06 11.44 26.11
N CYS A 528 28.40 11.15 27.24
CA CYS A 528 27.08 11.70 27.57
C CYS A 528 27.09 13.22 27.58
N LYS A 529 26.16 13.85 26.87
CA LYS A 529 26.04 15.31 26.78
C LYS A 529 24.66 15.73 26.27
N THR A 530 24.36 17.02 26.46
CA THR A 530 23.24 17.70 25.82
C THR A 530 23.62 18.15 24.41
N LEU A 531 22.75 17.87 23.44
CA LEU A 531 22.83 18.34 22.06
C LEU A 531 22.08 19.67 21.99
N ALA A 532 22.83 20.76 22.14
CA ALA A 532 22.27 22.11 22.34
C ALA A 532 22.06 22.92 21.05
N PHE A 533 22.52 22.42 19.90
CA PHE A 533 22.40 23.10 18.61
C PHE A 533 21.77 22.16 17.56
N ALA A 534 20.98 22.71 16.64
CA ALA A 534 20.49 21.99 15.48
C ALA A 534 21.67 21.42 14.66
N GLY A 535 21.45 20.30 13.97
CA GLY A 535 22.45 19.67 13.13
C GLY A 535 22.60 18.17 13.33
N VAL A 536 23.63 17.60 12.69
CA VAL A 536 23.87 16.16 12.67
C VAL A 536 24.89 15.78 13.75
N TYR A 537 24.60 14.72 14.49
CA TYR A 537 25.43 14.17 15.55
C TYR A 537 25.66 12.69 15.31
N CYS A 538 26.85 12.21 15.64
CA CYS A 538 27.18 10.79 15.53
C CYS A 538 27.81 10.28 16.82
N LEU A 539 27.39 9.10 17.28
CA LEU A 539 28.16 8.39 18.30
C LEU A 539 29.51 7.98 17.69
N GLY A 540 30.60 8.33 18.39
CA GLY A 540 31.96 8.05 17.92
C GLY A 540 32.60 6.80 18.53
N LEU A 541 32.02 6.28 19.61
CA LEU A 541 32.45 5.08 20.32
C LEU A 541 31.32 4.62 21.25
N SER A 542 31.39 3.39 21.77
CA SER A 542 30.49 2.92 22.82
C SER A 542 30.95 3.45 24.18
N PHE A 543 30.05 3.99 24.99
CA PHE A 543 30.37 4.54 26.30
C PHE A 543 29.28 4.24 27.33
N SER A 544 29.66 4.26 28.60
CA SER A 544 28.76 3.97 29.72
C SER A 544 28.39 5.21 30.53
N SER A 545 27.21 5.19 31.13
CA SER A 545 26.72 6.23 32.04
C SER A 545 26.15 5.64 33.33
N THR A 546 26.26 6.38 34.42
CA THR A 546 25.57 6.06 35.69
C THR A 546 24.33 6.91 35.93
N VAL A 547 24.05 7.86 35.03
CA VAL A 547 22.95 8.84 35.05
C VAL A 547 22.39 9.01 33.62
N SER A 548 21.37 9.84 33.43
CA SER A 548 20.86 10.18 32.10
C SER A 548 21.96 10.67 31.16
N CYS A 549 21.96 10.21 29.92
CA CYS A 549 23.13 10.31 29.06
C CYS A 549 23.02 11.36 27.94
N LEU A 550 22.13 11.15 26.97
CA LEU A 550 21.95 12.07 25.84
C LEU A 550 20.67 12.87 26.03
N ALA A 551 20.74 14.18 25.82
CA ALA A 551 19.57 15.07 25.86
C ALA A 551 19.49 15.93 24.59
N ILE A 552 18.38 15.87 23.87
CA ILE A 552 18.08 16.68 22.69
C ILE A 552 17.08 17.76 23.12
N ASN A 553 17.56 19.00 23.21
CA ASN A 553 16.77 20.15 23.69
C ASN A 553 16.52 21.20 22.60
N VAL A 554 16.78 20.85 21.34
CA VAL A 554 16.62 21.73 20.17
C VAL A 554 16.04 20.94 19.00
N SER A 555 15.23 21.60 18.18
CA SER A 555 14.67 21.04 16.94
C SER A 555 15.73 20.84 15.86
N ASP A 556 15.38 20.13 14.79
CA ASP A 556 16.22 19.90 13.60
C ASP A 556 17.53 19.15 13.94
N VAL A 557 17.42 18.11 14.75
CA VAL A 557 18.54 17.27 15.21
C VAL A 557 18.49 15.90 14.59
N TRP A 558 19.61 15.46 14.03
CA TRP A 558 19.79 14.11 13.51
C TRP A 558 20.87 13.41 14.32
N LEU A 559 20.49 12.40 15.10
CA LEU A 559 21.43 11.56 15.85
C LEU A 559 21.57 10.20 15.19
N TYR A 560 22.79 9.90 14.74
CA TYR A 560 23.16 8.61 14.18
C TYR A 560 23.97 7.80 15.19
N GLY A 561 23.47 6.63 15.55
CA GLY A 561 24.05 5.80 16.59
C GLY A 561 25.25 4.97 16.15
N ASN A 562 25.44 4.78 14.84
CA ASN A 562 26.58 4.01 14.31
C ASN A 562 26.67 2.57 14.89
N SER A 563 25.58 2.01 15.42
CA SER A 563 25.56 0.78 16.22
C SER A 563 26.44 0.80 17.48
N TYR A 564 26.97 1.95 17.89
CA TYR A 564 27.67 2.08 19.17
C TYR A 564 26.66 2.02 20.32
N ALA A 565 27.06 1.31 21.38
CA ALA A 565 26.24 1.14 22.56
C ALA A 565 26.44 2.31 23.53
N VAL A 566 25.33 2.94 23.90
CA VAL A 566 25.24 3.78 25.08
C VAL A 566 24.68 2.89 26.19
N THR A 567 25.49 2.64 27.22
CA THR A 567 25.17 1.64 28.26
C THR A 567 24.99 2.30 29.63
N GLY A 568 23.80 2.20 30.21
CA GLY A 568 23.58 2.62 31.59
C GLY A 568 24.10 1.60 32.61
N LYS A 569 23.92 1.89 33.90
CA LYS A 569 24.31 0.99 35.01
C LYS A 569 23.23 -0.04 35.39
N GLY A 570 22.08 -0.02 34.72
CA GLY A 570 20.84 -0.68 35.14
C GLY A 570 19.97 0.26 35.97
N GLU A 571 19.28 -0.31 36.95
CA GLU A 571 18.37 0.42 37.86
C GLU A 571 19.03 1.66 38.51
N GLY A 572 18.34 2.79 38.45
CA GLY A 572 18.83 4.11 38.85
C GLY A 572 19.78 4.77 37.84
N GLY A 573 19.85 4.24 36.61
CA GLY A 573 20.72 4.68 35.51
C GLY A 573 20.20 5.88 34.72
N GLY A 574 18.99 6.36 35.00
CA GLY A 574 18.37 7.48 34.28
C GLY A 574 17.97 7.12 32.85
N THR A 575 17.92 8.12 31.96
CA THR A 575 17.47 7.97 30.56
C THR A 575 18.65 7.87 29.59
N GLY A 576 18.63 6.88 28.69
CA GLY A 576 19.65 6.74 27.64
C GLY A 576 19.67 7.93 26.68
N LEU A 577 18.51 8.22 26.08
CA LEU A 577 18.26 9.42 25.30
C LEU A 577 16.95 10.09 25.69
N ALA A 578 17.01 11.37 26.05
CA ALA A 578 15.84 12.21 26.24
C ALA A 578 15.73 13.21 25.07
N ALA A 579 14.57 13.36 24.46
CA ALA A 579 14.27 14.45 23.52
C ALA A 579 13.03 15.19 23.99
N GLY A 580 13.18 16.45 24.41
CA GLY A 580 12.14 17.20 25.13
C GLY A 580 11.83 18.56 24.50
N ASN A 581 10.57 18.84 24.16
CA ASN A 581 10.10 20.11 23.57
C ASN A 581 10.79 20.46 22.25
N THR A 582 10.84 19.52 21.32
CA THR A 582 11.55 19.66 20.03
C THR A 582 10.67 19.28 18.85
N SER A 583 11.14 19.51 17.63
CA SER A 583 10.46 19.12 16.39
C SER A 583 11.50 18.72 15.35
N ASN A 584 11.10 17.90 14.37
CA ASN A 584 11.99 17.42 13.31
C ASN A 584 13.27 16.74 13.88
N VAL A 585 13.09 15.85 14.86
CA VAL A 585 14.17 15.06 15.43
C VAL A 585 14.21 13.70 14.75
N THR A 586 15.39 13.31 14.26
CA THR A 586 15.64 11.96 13.74
C THR A 586 16.65 11.25 14.63
N VAL A 587 16.29 10.09 15.17
CA VAL A 587 17.21 9.21 15.89
C VAL A 587 17.21 7.85 15.21
N THR A 588 18.38 7.42 14.74
CA THR A 588 18.50 6.15 14.03
C THR A 588 19.77 5.39 14.35
N GLN A 589 19.66 4.06 14.31
CA GLN A 589 20.76 3.11 14.56
C GLN A 589 21.46 3.28 15.93
N CYS A 590 20.72 3.77 16.92
CA CYS A 590 21.22 3.90 18.28
C CYS A 590 20.96 2.63 19.08
N ASN A 591 21.95 2.23 19.88
CA ASN A 591 21.85 1.11 20.81
C ASN A 591 21.82 1.66 22.25
N PHE A 592 20.63 1.69 22.88
CA PHE A 592 20.48 2.12 24.28
C PHE A 592 20.15 0.92 25.17
N THR A 593 21.01 0.67 26.15
CA THR A 593 20.87 -0.50 27.03
C THR A 593 21.19 -0.22 28.49
N LYS A 594 20.54 -0.93 29.42
CA LYS A 594 20.74 -0.82 30.87
C LYS A 594 20.44 0.56 31.47
N PHE A 595 19.41 1.24 30.96
CA PHE A 595 18.86 2.47 31.53
C PHE A 595 17.54 2.23 32.27
N ASP A 596 17.11 3.20 33.08
CA ASP A 596 15.73 3.21 33.59
C ASP A 596 14.76 3.44 32.42
N THR A 597 15.12 4.31 31.48
CA THR A 597 14.39 4.46 30.21
C THR A 597 15.39 4.49 29.07
N GLY A 598 15.25 3.57 28.11
CA GLY A 598 16.14 3.54 26.94
C GLY A 598 16.05 4.83 26.12
N MET A 599 14.83 5.21 25.77
CA MET A 599 14.53 6.45 25.06
C MET A 599 13.27 7.12 25.62
N SER A 600 13.36 8.40 25.99
CA SER A 600 12.24 9.21 26.46
C SER A 600 12.02 10.39 25.52
N LEU A 601 10.82 10.48 24.96
CA LEU A 601 10.45 11.46 23.95
C LEU A 601 9.29 12.28 24.49
N GLU A 602 9.50 13.56 24.75
CA GLU A 602 8.50 14.46 25.28
C GLU A 602 8.32 15.61 24.27
N VAL A 603 7.15 15.70 23.64
CA VAL A 603 6.87 16.71 22.61
C VAL A 603 7.85 16.66 21.43
N THR A 604 7.54 15.81 20.44
CA THR A 604 8.26 15.76 19.16
C THR A 604 7.25 15.79 18.01
N ASN A 605 7.22 16.87 17.24
CA ASN A 605 6.39 16.95 16.03
C ASN A 605 7.23 16.55 14.83
N SER A 606 6.64 15.78 13.90
CA SER A 606 7.28 15.35 12.65
C SER A 606 8.64 14.69 12.88
N SER A 607 8.73 13.82 13.89
CA SER A 607 9.99 13.20 14.32
C SER A 607 10.04 11.71 14.02
N ASN A 608 11.21 11.21 13.66
CA ASN A 608 11.42 9.85 13.16
C ASN A 608 12.43 9.09 14.02
N PHE A 609 11.97 7.98 14.61
CA PHE A 609 12.77 7.08 15.41
C PHE A 609 12.83 5.75 14.69
N SER A 610 13.96 5.47 14.03
CA SER A 610 14.04 4.32 13.13
C SER A 610 15.27 3.45 13.32
N TYR A 611 15.10 2.13 13.18
CA TYR A 611 16.20 1.15 13.25
C TYR A 611 17.05 1.22 14.52
N ASN A 612 16.46 1.63 15.65
CA ASN A 612 17.15 1.66 16.94
C ASN A 612 17.02 0.32 17.67
N ASN A 613 18.01 -0.02 18.49
CA ASN A 613 18.03 -1.20 19.36
C ASN A 613 17.92 -0.75 20.82
N ILE A 614 16.78 -1.02 21.44
CA ILE A 614 16.48 -0.59 22.80
C ILE A 614 16.26 -1.82 23.65
N SER A 615 17.23 -2.13 24.52
CA SER A 615 17.23 -3.42 25.22
C SER A 615 17.77 -3.43 26.63
N PHE A 616 17.27 -4.33 27.47
CA PHE A 616 17.71 -4.48 28.87
C PHE A 616 17.56 -3.19 29.69
N ASN A 617 16.56 -2.36 29.39
CA ASN A 617 16.20 -1.19 30.17
C ASN A 617 15.02 -1.53 31.10
N THR A 618 14.68 -0.64 32.04
CA THR A 618 13.40 -0.77 32.76
C THR A 618 12.25 -0.54 31.80
N ASP A 619 12.14 0.66 31.23
CA ASP A 619 11.27 0.97 30.11
C ASP A 619 12.06 1.07 28.80
N GLY A 620 11.53 0.52 27.71
CA GLY A 620 12.18 0.61 26.40
C GLY A 620 12.13 2.03 25.83
N ILE A 621 11.03 2.34 25.15
CA ILE A 621 10.74 3.66 24.58
C ILE A 621 9.51 4.22 25.28
N ILE A 622 9.61 5.46 25.77
CA ILE A 622 8.49 6.24 26.28
C ILE A 622 8.32 7.46 25.37
N SER A 623 7.11 7.65 24.85
CA SER A 623 6.72 8.83 24.08
C SER A 623 5.52 9.51 24.74
N GLN A 624 5.76 10.68 25.33
CA GLN A 624 4.76 11.47 26.04
C GLN A 624 4.27 12.63 25.19
N GLY A 625 2.94 12.72 25.02
CA GLY A 625 2.29 13.76 24.23
C GLY A 625 1.19 14.48 25.00
N GLY A 626 1.26 15.82 25.00
CA GLY A 626 0.13 16.69 25.35
C GLY A 626 -0.91 16.81 24.22
N SER A 627 -2.05 17.43 24.53
CA SER A 627 -3.36 17.35 23.86
C SER A 627 -3.51 17.84 22.40
N VAL A 628 -2.47 18.29 21.69
CA VAL A 628 -2.62 18.89 20.33
C VAL A 628 -1.54 18.47 19.32
N GLY A 629 -1.96 17.81 18.22
CA GLY A 629 -1.33 17.84 16.88
C GLY A 629 0.08 17.27 16.68
N LYS A 630 0.48 16.20 17.38
CA LYS A 630 1.87 15.69 17.38
C LYS A 630 1.97 14.39 16.58
N GLU A 631 3.02 14.23 15.76
CA GLU A 631 3.28 13.03 14.95
C GLU A 631 4.69 12.51 15.25
N ALA A 632 4.77 11.29 15.79
CA ALA A 632 6.02 10.56 15.98
C ALA A 632 5.96 9.23 15.23
N ASN A 633 6.95 9.00 14.37
CA ASN A 633 7.03 7.83 13.51
C ASN A 633 8.11 6.88 14.03
N PHE A 634 7.70 5.68 14.42
CA PHE A 634 8.56 4.60 14.90
C PHE A 634 8.65 3.53 13.81
N THR A 635 9.81 3.41 13.16
CA THR A 635 9.96 2.47 12.02
C THR A 635 11.14 1.51 12.19
N GLY A 636 10.90 0.20 12.11
CA GLY A 636 11.99 -0.78 12.05
C GLY A 636 12.81 -0.92 13.36
N ASN A 637 12.31 -0.43 14.49
CA ASN A 637 13.04 -0.51 15.77
C ASN A 637 12.99 -1.93 16.35
N LYS A 638 14.06 -2.32 17.04
CA LYS A 638 14.14 -3.57 17.81
C LYS A 638 14.11 -3.24 19.30
N VAL A 639 13.03 -3.60 19.99
CA VAL A 639 12.81 -3.25 21.41
C VAL A 639 12.59 -4.53 22.22
N TYR A 640 13.55 -4.94 23.05
CA TYR A 640 13.48 -6.26 23.67
C TYR A 640 14.18 -6.41 25.02
N ASN A 641 13.77 -7.41 25.79
CA ASN A 641 14.32 -7.71 27.12
C ASN A 641 14.24 -6.53 28.10
N ASN A 642 13.24 -5.64 27.96
CA ASN A 642 13.02 -4.58 28.95
C ASN A 642 12.15 -5.11 30.10
N THR A 643 12.37 -4.60 31.32
CA THR A 643 11.70 -5.10 32.54
C THR A 643 10.34 -4.44 32.82
N ASN A 644 9.82 -3.67 31.86
CA ASN A 644 8.46 -3.15 31.82
C ASN A 644 7.95 -3.16 30.37
N ASN A 645 7.33 -2.08 29.88
CA ASN A 645 6.80 -2.01 28.53
C ASN A 645 7.93 -1.83 27.50
N GLY A 646 7.74 -2.41 26.31
CA GLY A 646 8.62 -2.17 25.18
C GLY A 646 8.48 -0.74 24.67
N ILE A 647 7.31 -0.39 24.14
CA ILE A 647 7.00 0.95 23.61
C ILE A 647 5.75 1.50 24.30
N ASN A 648 5.89 2.60 25.03
CA ASN A 648 4.80 3.29 25.72
C ASN A 648 4.51 4.66 25.06
N ILE A 649 3.27 4.89 24.62
CA ILE A 649 2.89 6.11 23.87
C ILE A 649 1.64 6.74 24.46
N THR A 650 1.70 8.04 24.77
CA THR A 650 0.53 8.82 25.21
C THR A 650 0.16 9.98 24.25
N GLY A 651 0.87 10.10 23.12
CA GLY A 651 0.60 11.12 22.09
C GLY A 651 -0.49 10.72 21.09
N LYS A 652 -0.99 11.68 20.31
CA LYS A 652 -1.90 11.46 19.16
C LYS A 652 -1.10 11.24 17.87
N TYR A 653 -1.73 10.87 16.76
CA TYR A 653 -1.14 10.76 15.41
C TYR A 653 0.23 10.05 15.33
N CYS A 654 0.43 9.01 16.14
CA CYS A 654 1.68 8.25 16.14
C CYS A 654 1.59 7.10 15.12
N THR A 655 2.71 6.81 14.43
CA THR A 655 2.79 5.68 13.51
C THR A 655 3.83 4.69 13.99
N LEU A 656 3.44 3.42 14.14
CA LEU A 656 4.33 2.30 14.39
C LEU A 656 4.34 1.42 13.15
N ASN A 657 5.49 1.30 12.49
CA ASN A 657 5.62 0.47 11.29
C ASN A 657 6.85 -0.45 11.34
N TYR A 658 6.70 -1.73 10.98
CA TYR A 658 7.82 -2.69 10.89
C TYR A 658 8.67 -2.85 12.17
N ASN A 659 8.17 -2.50 13.36
CA ASN A 659 8.91 -2.66 14.60
C ASN A 659 8.88 -4.12 15.09
N ASN A 660 9.97 -4.56 15.71
CA ASN A 660 10.07 -5.85 16.37
C ASN A 660 10.24 -5.65 17.88
N VAL A 661 9.20 -5.97 18.63
CA VAL A 661 9.11 -5.73 20.07
C VAL A 661 8.84 -7.04 20.79
N SER A 662 9.83 -7.53 21.54
CA SER A 662 9.73 -8.89 22.10
C SER A 662 10.41 -9.09 23.44
N TYR A 663 9.99 -10.10 24.19
CA TYR A 663 10.61 -10.47 25.48
C TYR A 663 10.60 -9.35 26.53
N ASN A 664 9.65 -8.40 26.45
CA ASN A 664 9.45 -7.41 27.50
C ASN A 664 8.55 -8.02 28.58
N THR A 665 8.82 -7.73 29.85
CA THR A 665 8.10 -8.37 30.97
C THR A 665 6.67 -7.88 31.15
N ASN A 666 6.30 -6.76 30.51
CA ASN A 666 4.94 -6.23 30.47
C ASN A 666 4.42 -6.19 29.02
N TYR A 667 3.83 -5.09 28.55
CA TYR A 667 3.31 -5.03 27.18
C TYR A 667 4.42 -4.80 26.15
N GLY A 668 4.29 -5.40 24.96
CA GLY A 668 5.11 -5.06 23.81
C GLY A 668 4.92 -3.58 23.47
N THR A 669 3.67 -3.16 23.26
CA THR A 669 3.32 -1.74 23.27
C THR A 669 2.10 -1.46 24.14
N TYR A 670 2.15 -0.32 24.83
CA TYR A 670 1.07 0.23 25.62
C TYR A 670 0.80 1.65 25.15
N MET A 671 -0.44 1.95 24.75
CA MET A 671 -0.79 3.24 24.17
C MET A 671 -2.04 3.84 24.83
N ILE A 672 -2.00 5.15 25.06
CA ILE A 672 -3.14 6.01 25.37
C ILE A 672 -3.16 7.11 24.30
N THR A 673 -3.84 6.86 23.19
CA THR A 673 -3.61 7.61 21.95
C THR A 673 -4.90 7.92 21.18
N GLU A 674 -4.83 8.88 20.26
CA GLU A 674 -5.90 9.11 19.28
C GLU A 674 -5.35 9.27 17.87
N TYR A 675 -6.09 8.80 16.86
CA TYR A 675 -5.75 8.96 15.43
C TYR A 675 -4.39 8.35 15.03
N SER A 676 -4.01 7.24 15.66
CA SER A 676 -2.72 6.59 15.46
C SER A 676 -2.82 5.34 14.58
N SER A 677 -1.67 4.91 14.05
CA SER A 677 -1.57 3.70 13.22
C SER A 677 -0.48 2.76 13.73
N ILE A 678 -0.81 1.48 13.85
CA ILE A 678 0.09 0.39 14.18
C ILE A 678 -0.02 -0.62 13.04
N ASP A 679 0.95 -0.64 12.14
CA ASP A 679 0.91 -1.44 10.92
C ASP A 679 2.17 -2.29 10.72
N ASN A 680 2.03 -3.54 10.28
CA ASN A 680 3.15 -4.42 9.94
C ASN A 680 4.21 -4.65 11.05
N ASN A 681 3.82 -4.61 12.34
CA ASN A 681 4.75 -4.82 13.46
C ASN A 681 4.68 -6.24 14.04
N ARG A 682 5.69 -6.60 14.84
CA ARG A 682 5.78 -7.87 15.58
C ARG A 682 5.91 -7.61 17.08
N PHE A 683 4.98 -8.15 17.89
CA PHE A 683 4.85 -7.98 19.34
C PHE A 683 4.77 -9.35 20.05
N ASP A 684 5.87 -10.10 20.06
CA ASP A 684 5.86 -11.49 20.51
C ASP A 684 6.57 -11.72 21.85
N TYR A 685 6.15 -12.75 22.59
CA TYR A 685 6.81 -13.19 23.84
C TYR A 685 6.85 -12.11 24.95
N ASN A 686 5.85 -11.23 25.00
CA ASN A 686 5.66 -10.26 26.08
C ASN A 686 4.58 -10.76 27.07
N LEU A 687 4.28 -9.99 28.13
CA LEU A 687 3.09 -10.26 28.95
C LEU A 687 1.82 -10.04 28.11
N GLY A 688 1.73 -8.92 27.39
CA GLY A 688 0.72 -8.68 26.36
C GLY A 688 1.36 -8.07 25.11
N GLY A 689 0.79 -8.30 23.93
CA GLY A 689 1.37 -7.81 22.67
C GLY A 689 1.15 -6.31 22.48
N ILE A 690 -0.07 -5.93 22.09
CA ILE A 690 -0.51 -4.55 21.88
C ILE A 690 -1.61 -4.22 22.89
N GLN A 691 -1.46 -3.12 23.62
CA GLN A 691 -2.47 -2.62 24.55
C GLN A 691 -2.85 -1.19 24.19
N LEU A 692 -4.11 -1.00 23.80
CA LEU A 692 -4.75 0.29 23.60
C LEU A 692 -5.64 0.57 24.80
N GLN A 693 -5.25 1.54 25.62
CA GLN A 693 -5.99 1.94 26.79
C GLN A 693 -6.55 3.36 26.62
N GLU A 694 -7.84 3.54 26.85
CA GLU A 694 -8.54 4.83 26.68
C GLU A 694 -8.21 5.51 25.34
N SER A 695 -7.98 4.70 24.30
CA SER A 695 -7.49 5.14 22.99
C SER A 695 -8.61 5.18 21.97
N ASN A 696 -8.56 6.14 21.05
CA ASN A 696 -9.62 6.36 20.06
C ASN A 696 -9.11 6.44 18.63
N PHE A 697 -9.94 6.11 17.64
CA PHE A 697 -9.61 6.31 16.22
C PHE A 697 -8.25 5.72 15.80
N THR A 698 -7.85 4.61 16.42
CA THR A 698 -6.55 3.97 16.18
C THR A 698 -6.72 2.74 15.30
N ASN A 699 -5.88 2.64 14.27
CA ASN A 699 -5.86 1.52 13.34
C ASN A 699 -4.72 0.56 13.73
N VAL A 700 -5.07 -0.70 13.98
CA VAL A 700 -4.14 -1.80 14.26
C VAL A 700 -4.28 -2.81 13.13
N THR A 701 -3.35 -2.78 12.17
CA THR A 701 -3.44 -3.57 10.93
C THR A 701 -2.19 -4.41 10.64
N ASN A 702 -2.36 -5.61 10.09
CA ASN A 702 -1.25 -6.44 9.60
C ASN A 702 -0.16 -6.76 10.64
N ASN A 703 -0.48 -6.76 11.94
CA ASN A 703 0.49 -7.02 13.00
C ASN A 703 0.51 -8.49 13.41
N VAL A 704 1.67 -8.95 13.90
CA VAL A 704 1.81 -10.22 14.61
C VAL A 704 1.96 -9.90 16.09
N ALA A 705 1.01 -10.33 16.91
CA ALA A 705 1.03 -10.20 18.37
C ALA A 705 0.83 -11.58 19.00
N ALA A 706 1.82 -12.46 18.82
CA ALA A 706 1.70 -13.89 19.10
C ALA A 706 2.55 -14.33 20.30
N ALA A 707 2.20 -15.47 20.90
CA ALA A 707 2.97 -16.07 22.00
C ALA A 707 3.16 -15.15 23.23
N ASN A 708 2.21 -14.25 23.50
CA ASN A 708 2.19 -13.41 24.71
C ASN A 708 1.44 -14.12 25.85
N SER A 709 1.85 -13.85 27.09
CA SER A 709 1.35 -14.62 28.24
C SER A 709 -0.10 -14.31 28.62
N VAL A 710 -0.63 -13.14 28.22
CA VAL A 710 -1.97 -12.65 28.60
C VAL A 710 -2.84 -12.34 27.37
N THR A 711 -2.57 -11.26 26.63
CA THR A 711 -3.40 -10.88 25.48
C THR A 711 -2.51 -10.59 24.28
N GLY A 712 -2.92 -11.01 23.09
CA GLY A 712 -2.27 -10.57 21.85
C GLY A 712 -2.54 -9.09 21.62
N ILE A 713 -3.81 -8.71 21.51
CA ILE A 713 -4.25 -7.31 21.36
C ILE A 713 -5.35 -7.01 22.38
N GLY A 714 -5.17 -5.97 23.18
CA GLY A 714 -6.13 -5.51 24.20
C GLY A 714 -6.60 -4.10 23.89
N LEU A 715 -7.92 -3.87 23.90
CA LEU A 715 -8.54 -2.55 23.89
C LEU A 715 -9.34 -2.42 25.19
N THR A 716 -8.89 -1.59 26.12
CA THR A 716 -9.46 -1.58 27.49
C THR A 716 -9.66 -0.18 28.05
N SER A 717 -10.78 0.08 28.74
CA SER A 717 -10.92 1.21 29.66
C SER A 717 -11.07 0.77 31.11
N PHE A 718 -10.73 1.65 32.06
CA PHE A 718 -11.07 1.45 33.46
C PHE A 718 -12.57 1.68 33.66
N GLY A 719 -13.28 0.76 34.31
CA GLY A 719 -14.75 0.78 34.44
C GLY A 719 -15.39 1.96 35.19
N TRP A 720 -14.59 2.92 35.67
CA TRP A 720 -15.03 4.19 36.28
C TRP A 720 -14.49 5.44 35.54
N SER A 721 -13.79 5.24 34.41
CA SER A 721 -13.20 6.33 33.63
C SER A 721 -14.26 7.10 32.85
N VAL A 722 -14.03 8.40 32.68
CA VAL A 722 -14.86 9.28 31.80
C VAL A 722 -14.42 9.17 30.34
N MET A 723 -13.31 8.47 30.06
CA MET A 723 -12.74 8.26 28.73
C MET A 723 -12.87 6.78 28.33
N ASP A 724 -13.85 6.46 27.50
CA ASP A 724 -14.00 5.13 26.91
C ASP A 724 -12.95 4.91 25.80
N THR A 725 -12.52 3.66 25.64
CA THR A 725 -11.79 3.24 24.43
C THR A 725 -12.83 3.06 23.32
N LYS A 726 -12.76 3.83 22.24
CA LYS A 726 -13.79 3.78 21.18
C LYS A 726 -13.28 4.00 19.76
N ASN A 727 -14.05 3.59 18.75
CA ASN A 727 -13.77 3.89 17.34
C ASN A 727 -12.42 3.37 16.82
N ASN A 728 -11.95 2.24 17.33
CA ASN A 728 -10.68 1.63 16.90
C ASN A 728 -10.93 0.51 15.89
N THR A 729 -10.01 0.36 14.93
CA THR A 729 -10.03 -0.73 13.94
C THR A 729 -8.91 -1.70 14.23
N VAL A 730 -9.23 -2.98 14.37
CA VAL A 730 -8.27 -4.09 14.53
C VAL A 730 -8.51 -5.06 13.39
N SER A 731 -7.66 -5.03 12.35
CA SER A 731 -7.86 -5.90 11.19
C SER A 731 -6.61 -6.55 10.60
N ASN A 732 -6.77 -7.73 10.00
CA ASN A 732 -5.68 -8.48 9.37
C ASN A 732 -4.52 -8.81 10.33
N ASN A 733 -4.76 -8.92 11.64
CA ASN A 733 -3.71 -9.23 12.61
C ASN A 733 -3.65 -10.72 12.93
N ASN A 734 -2.46 -11.20 13.28
CA ASN A 734 -2.23 -12.51 13.86
C ASN A 734 -2.01 -12.38 15.38
N ALA A 735 -3.03 -12.73 16.16
CA ALA A 735 -2.97 -12.78 17.62
C ALA A 735 -3.15 -14.23 18.12
N SER A 736 -2.29 -15.12 17.64
CA SER A 736 -2.29 -16.55 17.98
C SER A 736 -1.37 -16.91 19.15
N ASN A 737 -1.59 -18.08 19.77
CA ASN A 737 -0.74 -18.63 20.82
C ASN A 737 -0.62 -17.76 22.09
N ASN A 738 -1.60 -16.90 22.37
CA ASN A 738 -1.66 -16.11 23.59
C ASN A 738 -2.53 -16.79 24.66
N SER A 739 -2.75 -16.15 25.82
CA SER A 739 -3.86 -16.57 26.69
C SER A 739 -5.20 -16.17 26.06
N ASN A 740 -5.39 -14.89 25.73
CA ASN A 740 -6.47 -14.39 24.89
C ASN A 740 -5.90 -13.82 23.58
N GLY A 741 -6.53 -14.06 22.44
CA GLY A 741 -6.11 -13.48 21.17
C GLY A 741 -6.36 -11.97 21.15
N ILE A 742 -7.64 -11.58 21.05
CA ILE A 742 -8.08 -10.19 21.16
C ILE A 742 -9.01 -10.04 22.37
N THR A 743 -8.81 -8.99 23.16
CA THR A 743 -9.68 -8.64 24.29
C THR A 743 -10.19 -7.21 24.15
N LEU A 744 -11.51 -7.03 24.18
CA LEU A 744 -12.18 -5.74 24.25
C LEU A 744 -12.88 -5.60 25.61
N THR A 745 -12.63 -4.51 26.35
CA THR A 745 -13.21 -4.31 27.68
C THR A 745 -13.57 -2.85 27.94
N ASN A 746 -14.80 -2.57 28.38
CA ASN A 746 -15.28 -1.22 28.69
C ASN A 746 -15.05 -0.25 27.52
N GLY A 747 -15.60 -0.58 26.34
CA GLY A 747 -15.38 0.17 25.11
C GLY A 747 -16.58 0.16 24.19
N GLN A 748 -16.51 0.91 23.10
CA GLN A 748 -17.62 0.97 22.15
C GLN A 748 -17.19 1.27 20.72
N ASN A 749 -18.00 0.81 19.76
CA ASN A 749 -17.82 1.09 18.34
C ASN A 749 -16.43 0.67 17.80
N HIS A 750 -15.95 -0.51 18.19
CA HIS A 750 -14.75 -1.10 17.60
C HIS A 750 -15.09 -1.85 16.31
N THR A 751 -14.17 -1.90 15.36
CA THR A 751 -14.22 -2.82 14.22
C THR A 751 -13.12 -3.85 14.36
N VAL A 752 -13.47 -5.11 14.53
CA VAL A 752 -12.52 -6.24 14.62
C VAL A 752 -12.77 -7.17 13.43
N SER A 753 -11.87 -7.18 12.45
CA SER A 753 -12.09 -7.95 11.23
C SER A 753 -10.89 -8.68 10.63
N ASN A 754 -11.11 -9.82 9.98
CA ASN A 754 -10.07 -10.58 9.27
C ASN A 754 -8.85 -10.95 10.15
N ASN A 755 -9.04 -11.14 11.47
CA ASN A 755 -7.93 -11.50 12.37
C ASN A 755 -7.78 -13.01 12.52
N TYR A 756 -6.54 -13.47 12.65
CA TYR A 756 -6.17 -14.84 12.96
C TYR A 756 -5.91 -15.00 14.46
N LEU A 757 -6.85 -15.65 15.16
CA LEU A 757 -6.98 -15.71 16.62
C LEU A 757 -6.97 -17.16 17.12
N CYS A 758 -6.17 -18.02 16.50
CA CYS A 758 -6.17 -19.45 16.79
C CYS A 758 -5.14 -19.84 17.86
N TYR A 759 -5.33 -21.01 18.46
CA TYR A 759 -4.39 -21.64 19.40
C TYR A 759 -4.10 -20.82 20.68
N ASN A 760 -5.01 -19.94 21.07
CA ASN A 760 -4.93 -19.26 22.36
C ASN A 760 -5.39 -20.19 23.48
N THR A 761 -4.76 -20.10 24.65
CA THR A 761 -5.02 -21.05 25.76
C THR A 761 -6.37 -20.83 26.46
N ASN A 762 -6.97 -19.65 26.29
CA ASN A 762 -8.29 -19.29 26.81
C ASN A 762 -9.23 -18.90 25.66
N GLN A 763 -9.29 -17.62 25.25
CA GLN A 763 -10.25 -17.16 24.25
C GLN A 763 -9.58 -16.65 22.97
N GLY A 764 -10.20 -16.89 21.82
CA GLY A 764 -9.75 -16.25 20.57
C GLY A 764 -10.08 -14.76 20.57
N LEU A 765 -11.34 -14.42 20.85
CA LEU A 765 -11.84 -13.06 20.97
C LEU A 765 -12.80 -12.95 22.17
N SER A 766 -12.52 -12.00 23.07
CA SER A 766 -13.34 -11.69 24.24
C SER A 766 -13.89 -10.26 24.16
N LEU A 767 -15.19 -10.10 24.33
CA LEU A 767 -15.82 -8.78 24.52
C LEU A 767 -16.49 -8.76 25.89
N SER A 768 -16.12 -7.78 26.71
CA SER A 768 -16.70 -7.57 28.04
C SER A 768 -17.13 -6.12 28.19
N ASN A 769 -18.38 -5.86 28.56
CA ASN A 769 -18.95 -4.51 28.68
C ASN A 769 -18.54 -3.62 27.49
N THR A 770 -18.62 -4.21 26.29
CA THR A 770 -18.20 -3.59 25.04
C THR A 770 -19.39 -3.62 24.13
N ASN A 771 -19.81 -2.46 23.62
CA ASN A 771 -21.08 -2.33 22.90
C ASN A 771 -20.88 -1.75 21.49
N LEU A 772 -21.87 -1.89 20.63
CA LEU A 772 -21.91 -1.28 19.29
C LEU A 772 -20.71 -1.64 18.40
N SER A 773 -20.00 -2.73 18.69
CA SER A 773 -18.81 -3.12 17.95
C SER A 773 -19.15 -4.11 16.83
N ARG A 774 -18.41 -4.01 15.73
CA ARG A 774 -18.49 -4.91 14.57
C ARG A 774 -17.38 -5.95 14.66
N VAL A 775 -17.76 -7.22 14.67
CA VAL A 775 -16.85 -8.37 14.72
C VAL A 775 -17.14 -9.26 13.52
N ASN A 776 -16.29 -9.22 12.49
CA ASN A 776 -16.53 -9.97 11.27
C ASN A 776 -15.31 -10.65 10.65
N ASP A 777 -15.53 -11.80 10.01
CA ASP A 777 -14.50 -12.48 9.23
C ASP A 777 -13.24 -12.88 10.04
N ASN A 778 -13.36 -13.03 11.37
CA ASN A 778 -12.25 -13.47 12.22
C ASN A 778 -12.20 -14.98 12.32
N ASN A 779 -10.98 -15.53 12.39
CA ASN A 779 -10.75 -16.95 12.63
C ASN A 779 -10.25 -17.18 14.06
N ALA A 780 -11.17 -17.51 14.96
CA ALA A 780 -10.97 -17.82 16.36
C ALA A 780 -11.15 -19.33 16.65
N SER A 781 -10.53 -20.18 15.82
CA SER A 781 -10.62 -21.64 15.94
C SER A 781 -9.50 -22.21 16.84
N TYR A 782 -9.71 -23.41 17.38
CA TYR A 782 -8.71 -24.17 18.14
C TYR A 782 -8.15 -23.48 19.39
N ASN A 783 -8.97 -22.68 20.07
CA ASN A 783 -8.63 -22.04 21.33
C ASN A 783 -9.03 -22.91 22.53
N GLY A 784 -8.50 -22.62 23.71
CA GLY A 784 -8.81 -23.34 24.94
C GLY A 784 -7.80 -24.41 25.33
N ASN A 785 -7.79 -24.71 26.63
CA ASN A 785 -6.96 -25.75 27.22
C ASN A 785 -7.79 -27.04 27.41
N PRO A 786 -7.37 -28.18 26.82
CA PRO A 786 -8.02 -29.49 26.98
C PRO A 786 -8.20 -29.93 28.44
N VAL A 787 -7.38 -29.42 29.36
CA VAL A 787 -7.36 -29.81 30.78
C VAL A 787 -8.27 -28.95 31.64
N GLN A 788 -8.44 -27.66 31.31
CA GLN A 788 -9.14 -26.69 32.18
C GLN A 788 -10.60 -26.43 31.77
N ALA A 789 -11.02 -26.83 30.57
CA ALA A 789 -12.40 -26.72 30.09
C ALA A 789 -13.02 -25.31 30.13
N PHE A 790 -12.25 -24.26 29.79
CA PHE A 790 -12.72 -22.87 29.76
C PHE A 790 -12.48 -22.12 28.44
N GLY A 791 -12.18 -22.80 27.34
CA GLY A 791 -11.88 -22.13 26.07
C GLY A 791 -13.06 -21.90 25.15
N THR A 792 -13.19 -20.66 24.67
CA THR A 792 -14.22 -20.24 23.70
C THR A 792 -13.55 -19.53 22.53
N GLY A 793 -14.02 -19.74 21.30
CA GLY A 793 -13.49 -19.00 20.15
C GLY A 793 -13.87 -17.53 20.22
N ILE A 794 -15.17 -17.23 20.23
CA ILE A 794 -15.69 -15.86 20.43
C ILE A 794 -16.65 -15.84 21.63
N ASN A 795 -16.39 -14.94 22.57
CA ASN A 795 -17.11 -14.86 23.82
C ASN A 795 -17.58 -13.43 24.12
N LEU A 796 -18.88 -13.29 24.39
CA LEU A 796 -19.53 -12.05 24.75
C LEU A 796 -19.94 -12.14 26.23
N GLN A 797 -19.35 -11.32 27.08
CA GLN A 797 -19.56 -11.34 28.54
C GLN A 797 -20.03 -9.98 29.07
N TRP A 798 -20.69 -10.00 30.24
CA TRP A 798 -21.04 -8.84 31.08
C TRP A 798 -21.45 -7.58 30.30
N ASP A 799 -22.74 -7.42 30.02
CA ASP A 799 -23.32 -6.22 29.38
C ASP A 799 -22.67 -5.82 28.05
N ALA A 800 -22.10 -6.78 27.29
CA ALA A 800 -21.63 -6.59 25.92
C ALA A 800 -22.78 -6.63 24.90
N GLU A 801 -23.81 -5.80 25.12
CA GLU A 801 -25.03 -5.70 24.31
C GLU A 801 -24.82 -4.98 22.97
N ALA A 802 -25.68 -5.27 21.99
CA ALA A 802 -25.71 -4.61 20.68
C ALA A 802 -24.41 -4.67 19.85
N ASN A 803 -23.62 -5.74 19.96
CA ASN A 803 -22.53 -6.04 19.02
C ASN A 803 -23.02 -6.80 17.79
N ASN A 804 -22.47 -6.48 16.62
CA ASN A 804 -22.72 -7.22 15.38
C ASN A 804 -21.60 -8.23 15.14
N VAL A 805 -21.91 -9.53 15.35
CA VAL A 805 -20.94 -10.63 15.21
C VAL A 805 -21.32 -11.52 14.03
N ALA A 806 -20.65 -11.37 12.87
CA ALA A 806 -21.02 -12.05 11.63
C ALA A 806 -19.83 -12.66 10.87
N ASN A 807 -20.05 -13.74 10.11
CA ASN A 807 -19.03 -14.39 9.25
C ASN A 807 -17.74 -14.86 9.97
N ASN A 808 -17.77 -15.15 11.28
CA ASN A 808 -16.58 -15.62 11.99
C ASN A 808 -16.48 -17.15 12.00
N SER A 809 -15.26 -17.67 12.13
CA SER A 809 -14.98 -19.11 12.34
C SER A 809 -14.48 -19.33 13.76
N ALA A 810 -15.08 -20.27 14.49
CA ALA A 810 -14.67 -20.63 15.85
C ALA A 810 -14.70 -22.15 16.06
N CYS A 811 -14.05 -22.93 15.21
CA CYS A 811 -14.17 -24.39 15.26
C CYS A 811 -13.18 -25.01 16.26
N GLY A 812 -13.60 -26.07 16.95
CA GLY A 812 -12.67 -26.97 17.65
C GLY A 812 -12.03 -26.36 18.90
N ASN A 813 -12.74 -25.50 19.63
CA ASN A 813 -12.24 -24.95 20.89
C ASN A 813 -12.46 -25.95 22.04
N PHE A 814 -11.52 -25.99 22.97
CA PHE A 814 -11.53 -26.91 24.10
C PHE A 814 -12.13 -26.25 25.34
N GLY A 815 -13.34 -26.68 25.72
CA GLY A 815 -13.89 -26.42 27.06
C GLY A 815 -15.23 -25.70 27.14
N ALA A 816 -15.65 -24.97 26.11
CA ALA A 816 -16.99 -24.39 26.12
C ALA A 816 -18.06 -25.41 25.71
N LYS A 817 -19.24 -25.35 26.35
CA LYS A 817 -20.45 -26.02 25.82
C LYS A 817 -20.84 -25.47 24.44
N ASP A 818 -20.42 -24.24 24.12
CA ASP A 818 -20.67 -23.55 22.85
C ASP A 818 -19.40 -22.80 22.40
N ASP A 819 -18.93 -23.09 21.18
CA ASP A 819 -17.80 -22.40 20.51
C ASP A 819 -18.03 -20.88 20.33
N PHE A 820 -19.30 -20.48 20.37
CA PHE A 820 -19.78 -19.11 20.43
C PHE A 820 -20.60 -18.93 21.71
N ASN A 821 -20.06 -18.27 22.72
CA ASN A 821 -20.84 -17.93 23.91
C ASN A 821 -21.50 -16.55 23.69
N VAL A 822 -22.71 -16.58 23.14
CA VAL A 822 -23.54 -15.42 22.83
C VAL A 822 -24.75 -15.44 23.76
N ASN A 823 -24.94 -14.42 24.60
CA ASN A 823 -26.07 -14.34 25.52
C ASN A 823 -27.41 -14.44 24.73
N VAL A 824 -28.41 -15.11 25.31
CA VAL A 824 -29.67 -15.53 24.65
C VAL A 824 -30.45 -14.37 23.98
N PHE A 825 -30.24 -13.12 24.41
CA PHE A 825 -30.84 -11.92 23.82
C PHE A 825 -30.12 -11.36 22.57
N GLN A 826 -28.94 -11.88 22.20
CA GLN A 826 -28.08 -11.36 21.12
C GLN A 826 -28.12 -12.19 19.82
N LEU A 827 -28.82 -13.34 19.83
CA LEU A 827 -28.92 -14.29 18.71
C LEU A 827 -29.59 -13.72 17.44
N ALA A 828 -30.29 -12.58 17.53
CA ALA A 828 -30.94 -11.95 16.39
C ALA A 828 -29.98 -11.15 15.48
N ALA A 829 -28.79 -10.76 15.98
CA ALA A 829 -27.82 -9.93 15.24
C ALA A 829 -26.63 -10.73 14.68
N SER A 830 -26.45 -11.99 15.10
CA SER A 830 -25.35 -12.83 14.61
C SER A 830 -25.76 -13.64 13.37
N THR A 831 -25.09 -13.44 12.24
CA THR A 831 -25.39 -14.16 10.99
C THR A 831 -24.13 -14.81 10.39
N ASN A 832 -24.29 -15.97 9.73
CA ASN A 832 -23.23 -16.67 8.98
C ASN A 832 -21.93 -17.06 9.76
N ASN A 833 -21.98 -17.19 11.08
CA ASN A 833 -20.87 -17.76 11.84
C ASN A 833 -20.80 -19.29 11.64
N THR A 834 -19.59 -19.83 11.45
CA THR A 834 -19.39 -21.25 11.10
C THR A 834 -18.65 -22.02 12.20
N CYS A 835 -19.14 -23.24 12.48
CA CYS A 835 -18.37 -24.29 13.15
C CYS A 835 -18.36 -25.54 12.24
N ARG A 836 -17.22 -25.84 11.60
CA ARG A 836 -16.97 -27.11 10.89
C ARG A 836 -15.93 -27.91 11.67
N ALA A 837 -16.35 -28.53 12.77
CA ALA A 837 -15.66 -29.71 13.28
C ALA A 837 -16.14 -30.94 12.49
N ALA A 838 -15.21 -31.81 12.06
CA ALA A 838 -15.55 -33.07 11.41
C ALA A 838 -16.35 -33.95 12.39
N GLY A 839 -17.66 -34.08 12.15
CA GLY A 839 -18.59 -34.82 13.00
C GLY A 839 -19.95 -34.14 13.27
N CYS A 840 -20.12 -32.86 12.91
CA CYS A 840 -21.41 -32.17 13.10
C CYS A 840 -22.43 -32.54 12.02
N THR A 841 -23.52 -33.21 12.40
CA THR A 841 -24.71 -33.38 11.55
C THR A 841 -25.59 -32.13 11.61
N GLN A 842 -25.92 -31.58 10.44
CA GLN A 842 -26.78 -30.41 10.27
C GLN A 842 -28.24 -30.74 10.64
N TRP A 843 -28.82 -30.06 11.63
CA TRP A 843 -30.25 -30.12 11.93
C TRP A 843 -30.87 -28.72 11.84
N GLY A 844 -31.46 -28.40 10.68
CA GLY A 844 -32.14 -27.13 10.44
C GLY A 844 -31.22 -25.89 10.39
N ALA A 845 -31.82 -24.71 10.53
CA ALA A 845 -31.16 -23.40 10.41
C ALA A 845 -30.24 -23.02 11.60
N TYR A 846 -29.81 -24.00 12.41
CA TYR A 846 -29.07 -23.77 13.65
C TYR A 846 -27.85 -24.70 13.73
N ASN A 847 -26.70 -24.15 14.12
CA ASN A 847 -25.48 -24.91 14.39
C ASN A 847 -25.36 -25.13 15.91
N ILE A 848 -25.91 -26.24 16.42
CA ILE A 848 -25.69 -26.71 17.80
C ILE A 848 -24.63 -27.81 17.74
N CYS A 849 -23.51 -27.62 18.44
CA CYS A 849 -22.46 -28.64 18.56
C CYS A 849 -22.67 -29.43 19.86
N ILE A 850 -23.10 -30.69 19.77
CA ILE A 850 -23.04 -31.61 20.92
C ILE A 850 -21.75 -32.43 20.79
N PRO A 851 -20.80 -32.34 21.74
CA PRO A 851 -19.60 -33.16 21.69
C PRO A 851 -19.97 -34.64 21.86
N ASN A 852 -19.50 -35.45 20.93
CA ASN A 852 -19.62 -36.91 20.99
C ASN A 852 -18.62 -37.43 22.03
N VAL A 853 -19.05 -37.52 23.30
CA VAL A 853 -18.24 -38.08 24.38
C VAL A 853 -18.22 -39.60 24.23
N SER A 854 -17.24 -40.13 23.50
CA SER A 854 -16.92 -41.55 23.58
C SER A 854 -16.15 -41.81 24.89
N GLY A 855 -16.91 -42.05 25.97
CA GLY A 855 -16.37 -42.59 27.21
C GLY A 855 -16.88 -41.90 28.48
N ALA A 856 -17.99 -42.43 29.02
CA ALA A 856 -18.30 -42.66 30.44
C ALA A 856 -19.75 -42.28 30.83
N GLY A 857 -20.56 -43.32 31.06
CA GLY A 857 -21.51 -43.40 32.19
C GLY A 857 -22.83 -42.61 32.13
N ASN A 858 -23.92 -43.35 31.91
CA ASN A 858 -25.28 -43.21 32.48
C ASN A 858 -25.77 -41.83 32.93
N ASP A 859 -26.73 -41.26 32.19
CA ASP A 859 -28.15 -41.18 32.61
C ASP A 859 -28.92 -40.25 31.66
N CYS A 860 -29.66 -40.82 30.71
CA CYS A 860 -30.74 -40.12 30.03
C CYS A 860 -31.99 -40.20 30.91
N ASN A 861 -32.51 -39.06 31.36
CA ASN A 861 -33.92 -38.94 31.73
C ASN A 861 -34.47 -37.51 31.49
N ASN A 862 -35.32 -37.46 30.46
CA ASN A 862 -36.56 -36.68 30.30
C ASN A 862 -36.57 -35.14 30.22
N ASN A 863 -37.12 -34.73 29.06
CA ASN A 863 -37.90 -33.54 28.72
C ASN A 863 -37.15 -32.25 28.33
N CYS A 864 -36.89 -32.19 27.02
CA CYS A 864 -36.77 -31.06 26.08
C CYS A 864 -36.49 -29.67 26.63
#